data_AF-A0A812VC82-F1
#
_entry.id   AF-A0A812VC82-F1
#
_cell.length_a   1.000
_cell.length_b   1.000
_cell.length_c   1.000
_cell.angle_alpha   90.00
_cell.angle_beta   90.00
_cell.angle_gamma   90.00
#
_symmetry.space_group_name_H-M   'P 1'
#
loop_
_entity.id
_entity.type
_entity.pdbx_description
1 polymer ?
#
loop_
_entity_poly.entity_id
_entity_poly.type
_entity_poly.pdbx_seq_one_letter_code
_entity_poly.pdbx_strand_id
1 'polypeptide(L)'
;MASLPPQRSVSLAQSMNEATLDGTTTWEEAIGITDGMKIMTLDKPLVVNKPIGAIKIGDLPAKDEIVDSMNKKVQFLEVLMDYEGDLDLKIIETLFKQQRYSDLPEPIKMKGNNLHPYTMQLFLLPKGANKWDIVKHVRFADGTRMMSSTIKTMCTGRPLEINYQKNFREGSRALQYLLEGLGGFQVRYHQLVPGNASTKPVKETEDIRKGFTFLKEHGPQENSNGEFTSWTEEQVNDPNGPLFRWDRGTIKEYLRCLADKGSQAKTIADWPLTLVDFTPWAINLVIAPVLPYVIESGVIWIGKSYVGKSPLSYTLAKVLSAYWLLQEGRDDQGPTFQTANHLDYFRKEMGRRTKPRVYDDGNLPTELPASVKAILEVSGVDRKTMARYNASSYEKNQFCQVCSNPYDHQAAKPMDKNVSSDQVDFKTFYDLVRPSFHKDFNDEDLIAVFKRSAIVVFTDMGIYVRPPGTQQTPVKRHAWPSDDLGMVSPCARPIFDAYKKGNLSKLPPNHSVNLQWSLNLLQAALDGEAVGRCYTVMQKDFSGKKVVRECRPELANIDATTVFYPDLCQDAPASLPAKRLKSVRSSNALLTNETSHDEHHHDEDKPKQVFISVAFSEIEGPIAKDICNFCRSAPGSEMDIASPIRDPMDDLSQELDALVAEELAKDDHQ
;
A
#
# COMPACT_ATOMS: atom_id res chain seq x y z
N MET A 1 52.88 30.94 -27.09
CA MET A 1 51.84 31.94 -26.76
C MET A 1 51.15 31.44 -25.50
N ALA A 2 51.40 32.10 -24.36
CA ALA A 2 50.67 31.79 -23.14
C ALA A 2 49.19 32.15 -23.37
N SER A 3 48.29 31.18 -23.16
CA SER A 3 46.85 31.43 -23.20
C SER A 3 46.52 32.47 -22.14
N LEU A 4 45.91 33.58 -22.56
CA LEU A 4 45.34 34.56 -21.65
C LEU A 4 44.46 33.83 -20.62
N PRO A 5 44.53 34.20 -19.32
CA PRO A 5 43.63 33.64 -18.33
C PRO A 5 42.18 33.85 -18.78
N PRO A 6 41.27 32.92 -18.45
CA PRO A 6 39.86 33.07 -18.80
C PRO A 6 39.38 34.45 -18.35
N GLN A 7 38.81 35.23 -19.27
CA GLN A 7 38.18 36.50 -18.92
C GLN A 7 37.15 36.21 -17.82
N ARG A 8 37.44 36.71 -16.61
CA ARG A 8 36.48 36.66 -15.49
C ARG A 8 35.15 37.24 -15.97
N SER A 9 34.06 36.53 -15.73
CA SER A 9 32.72 36.95 -16.12
C SER A 9 32.19 38.04 -15.17
N VAL A 10 31.22 38.82 -15.65
CA VAL A 10 30.75 40.13 -15.11
C VAL A 10 30.49 40.14 -13.60
N SER A 11 31.49 40.58 -12.83
CA SER A 11 31.37 40.89 -11.39
C SER A 11 31.09 42.38 -11.19
N LEU A 12 30.56 42.78 -10.02
CA LEU A 12 30.35 44.20 -9.71
C LEU A 12 31.66 44.99 -9.77
N ALA A 13 32.78 44.39 -9.32
CA ALA A 13 34.10 45.03 -9.41
C ALA A 13 34.51 45.37 -10.86
N GLN A 14 34.20 44.47 -11.80
CA GLN A 14 34.44 44.71 -13.23
C GLN A 14 33.54 45.79 -13.80
N SER A 15 32.28 45.84 -13.34
CA SER A 15 31.35 46.89 -13.78
C SER A 15 31.74 48.27 -13.25
N MET A 16 32.36 48.34 -12.07
CA MET A 16 32.77 49.57 -11.39
C MET A 16 34.18 50.06 -11.77
N ASN A 17 34.99 49.25 -12.48
CA ASN A 17 36.41 49.52 -12.74
C ASN A 17 37.23 49.76 -11.45
N GLU A 18 36.80 49.20 -10.32
CA GLU A 18 37.43 49.35 -9.00
C GLU A 18 38.18 48.06 -8.62
N ALA A 19 39.50 48.04 -8.88
CA ALA A 19 40.36 46.89 -8.61
C ALA A 19 40.39 46.45 -7.13
N THR A 20 40.01 47.34 -6.20
CA THR A 20 39.95 47.07 -4.76
C THR A 20 38.73 46.26 -4.32
N LEU A 21 37.74 46.06 -5.21
CA LEU A 21 36.53 45.28 -4.93
C LEU A 21 36.60 43.84 -5.46
N ASP A 22 37.59 43.51 -6.29
CA ASP A 22 37.68 42.22 -6.97
C ASP A 22 37.97 41.10 -5.96
N GLY A 23 37.05 40.15 -5.81
CA GLY A 23 37.21 39.01 -4.94
C GLY A 23 37.73 37.77 -5.66
N THR A 24 37.63 36.63 -4.98
CA THR A 24 38.29 35.39 -5.38
C THR A 24 37.36 34.40 -6.08
N THR A 25 36.04 34.57 -5.98
CA THR A 25 35.06 33.57 -6.42
C THR A 25 34.30 34.06 -7.66
N THR A 26 34.37 33.28 -8.73
CA THR A 26 33.68 33.57 -9.99
C THR A 26 32.21 33.14 -9.96
N TRP A 27 31.42 33.70 -10.88
CA TRP A 27 30.01 33.34 -11.02
C TRP A 27 29.82 31.86 -11.40
N GLU A 28 30.67 31.34 -12.28
CA GLU A 28 30.65 29.95 -12.72
C GLU A 28 30.99 28.98 -11.56
N GLU A 29 31.95 29.33 -10.70
CA GLU A 29 32.25 28.57 -9.49
C GLU A 29 31.07 28.55 -8.52
N ALA A 30 30.40 29.70 -8.31
CA ALA A 30 29.23 29.77 -7.45
C ALA A 30 28.06 28.89 -7.99
N ILE A 31 27.90 28.80 -9.31
CA ILE A 31 26.93 27.89 -9.92
C ILE A 31 27.31 26.42 -9.67
N GLY A 32 28.58 26.05 -9.91
CA GLY A 32 29.06 24.69 -9.69
C GLY A 32 28.95 24.24 -8.23
N ILE A 33 29.26 25.12 -7.27
CA ILE A 33 29.17 24.84 -5.83
C ILE A 33 27.72 24.60 -5.38
N THR A 34 26.76 25.27 -6.03
CA THR A 34 25.34 25.18 -5.66
C THR A 34 24.58 24.09 -6.40
N ASP A 35 25.29 23.25 -7.17
CA ASP A 35 24.65 22.10 -7.80
C ASP A 35 24.10 21.12 -6.75
N GLY A 36 22.93 20.55 -7.04
CA GLY A 36 22.19 19.72 -6.07
C GLY A 36 21.60 20.46 -4.86
N MET A 37 21.73 21.78 -4.74
CA MET A 37 21.09 22.59 -3.69
C MET A 37 19.77 23.21 -4.16
N LYS A 38 18.94 23.67 -3.21
CA LYS A 38 17.74 24.49 -3.45
C LYS A 38 17.65 25.65 -2.46
N ILE A 39 16.92 26.69 -2.83
CA ILE A 39 16.58 27.80 -1.93
C ILE A 39 15.34 27.42 -1.12
N MET A 40 15.45 27.47 0.19
CA MET A 40 14.32 27.45 1.12
C MET A 40 13.95 28.89 1.48
N THR A 41 12.70 29.27 1.24
CA THR A 41 12.13 30.54 1.72
C THR A 41 11.62 30.36 3.14
N LEU A 42 11.94 31.30 4.02
CA LEU A 42 11.60 31.24 5.44
C LEU A 42 10.43 32.17 5.75
N ASP A 43 9.46 31.69 6.53
CA ASP A 43 8.32 32.49 7.01
C ASP A 43 8.75 33.58 8.02
N LYS A 44 9.86 33.32 8.74
CA LYS A 44 10.49 34.24 9.69
C LYS A 44 11.94 34.49 9.29
N PRO A 45 12.47 35.72 9.42
CA PRO A 45 13.84 36.00 9.06
C PRO A 45 14.82 35.25 9.96
N LEU A 46 15.80 34.62 9.35
CA LEU A 46 16.95 34.04 10.02
C LEU A 46 18.01 35.13 10.22
N VAL A 47 18.33 35.42 11.48
CA VAL A 47 19.37 36.38 11.85
C VAL A 47 20.65 35.62 12.15
N VAL A 48 21.74 36.00 11.49
CA VAL A 48 23.06 35.39 11.66
C VAL A 48 24.09 36.48 11.86
N ASN A 49 24.97 36.31 12.83
CA ASN A 49 26.15 37.14 12.98
C ASN A 49 27.38 36.25 12.88
N LYS A 50 28.20 36.46 11.85
CA LYS A 50 29.39 35.65 11.58
C LYS A 50 30.57 36.52 11.14
N PRO A 51 31.81 36.01 11.22
CA PRO A 51 32.98 36.73 10.70
C PRO A 51 32.77 37.14 9.24
N ILE A 52 33.47 38.21 8.82
CA ILE A 52 33.51 38.60 7.40
C ILE A 52 33.94 37.39 6.57
N GLY A 53 33.17 37.10 5.54
CA GLY A 53 33.38 35.91 4.73
C GLY A 53 34.39 36.10 3.61
N ALA A 54 34.63 35.01 2.88
CA ALA A 54 35.56 34.98 1.75
C ALA A 54 35.01 35.75 0.53
N ILE A 55 33.68 35.79 0.38
CA ILE A 55 33.02 36.52 -0.71
C ILE A 55 33.07 38.02 -0.42
N LYS A 56 33.44 38.82 -1.42
CA LYS A 56 33.44 40.29 -1.38
C LYS A 56 32.22 40.84 -2.10
N ILE A 57 31.86 42.09 -1.79
CA ILE A 57 30.74 42.78 -2.47
C ILE A 57 30.97 42.83 -3.98
N GLY A 58 32.23 42.97 -4.43
CA GLY A 58 32.56 42.96 -5.84
C GLY A 58 32.34 41.63 -6.55
N ASP A 59 32.26 40.50 -5.83
CA ASP A 59 31.95 39.17 -6.39
C ASP A 59 30.46 39.02 -6.73
N LEU A 60 29.60 39.93 -6.26
CA LEU A 60 28.17 39.86 -6.52
C LEU A 60 27.90 40.02 -8.03
N PRO A 61 26.96 39.22 -8.59
CA PRO A 61 26.68 39.19 -10.03
C PRO A 61 25.80 40.39 -10.42
N ALA A 62 26.34 41.59 -10.35
CA ALA A 62 25.57 42.81 -10.50
C ALA A 62 26.20 43.77 -11.51
N LYS A 63 25.36 44.50 -12.25
CA LYS A 63 25.78 45.63 -13.09
C LYS A 63 25.66 46.91 -12.28
N ASP A 64 26.65 47.80 -12.46
CA ASP A 64 26.86 49.01 -11.66
C ASP A 64 25.69 50.01 -11.74
N GLU A 65 24.87 49.92 -12.78
CA GLU A 65 23.67 50.75 -12.90
C GLU A 65 22.44 49.94 -13.31
N ILE A 66 21.35 50.14 -12.56
CA ILE A 66 20.02 49.75 -13.01
C ILE A 66 19.63 50.66 -14.20
N VAL A 67 19.81 50.15 -15.42
CA VAL A 67 19.55 50.91 -16.64
C VAL A 67 18.04 51.09 -16.82
N ASP A 68 17.63 52.29 -17.25
CA ASP A 68 16.26 52.55 -17.67
C ASP A 68 16.00 51.79 -18.97
N SER A 69 15.43 50.60 -18.82
CA SER A 69 14.92 49.75 -19.89
C SER A 69 13.42 49.61 -19.71
N MET A 70 12.66 49.31 -20.79
CA MET A 70 11.22 49.05 -20.67
C MET A 70 10.87 47.85 -19.77
N ASN A 71 11.88 47.09 -19.32
CA ASN A 71 11.72 45.90 -18.50
C ASN A 71 11.65 46.25 -17.01
N LYS A 72 10.45 46.13 -16.44
CA LYS A 72 10.22 46.21 -14.99
C LYS A 72 10.95 45.07 -14.25
N LYS A 73 11.51 45.36 -13.07
CA LYS A 73 12.29 44.41 -12.26
C LYS A 73 11.46 43.80 -11.12
N VAL A 74 11.71 42.52 -10.84
CA VAL A 74 11.10 41.78 -9.72
C VAL A 74 11.96 41.79 -8.45
N GLN A 75 13.25 42.06 -8.60
CA GLN A 75 14.23 42.13 -7.51
C GLN A 75 15.44 42.96 -7.94
N PHE A 76 16.19 43.48 -6.97
CA PHE A 76 17.42 44.23 -7.18
C PHE A 76 18.32 44.16 -5.94
N LEU A 77 19.58 44.59 -6.09
CA LEU A 77 20.50 44.80 -4.98
C LEU A 77 20.66 46.30 -4.73
N GLU A 78 20.79 46.71 -3.48
CA GLU A 78 21.25 48.05 -3.10
C GLU A 78 22.54 47.91 -2.32
N VAL A 79 23.57 48.65 -2.70
CA VAL A 79 24.87 48.65 -2.04
C VAL A 79 25.21 50.06 -1.57
N LEU A 80 25.54 50.21 -0.29
CA LEU A 80 26.05 51.43 0.31
C LEU A 80 27.40 51.12 0.97
N MET A 81 28.46 51.64 0.37
CA MET A 81 29.83 51.43 0.85
C MET A 81 30.21 52.49 1.88
N ASP A 82 31.07 52.12 2.83
CA ASP A 82 31.73 53.04 3.76
C ASP A 82 30.76 53.94 4.57
N TYR A 83 29.59 53.41 4.91
CA TYR A 83 28.64 54.12 5.77
C TYR A 83 29.21 54.29 7.18
N GLU A 84 29.25 55.53 7.67
CA GLU A 84 29.65 55.87 9.03
C GLU A 84 28.42 56.23 9.87
N GLY A 85 28.17 55.43 10.91
CA GLY A 85 27.02 55.59 11.79
C GLY A 85 26.88 54.44 12.79
N ASP A 86 26.17 54.72 13.87
CA ASP A 86 25.82 53.72 14.88
C ASP A 86 24.56 52.97 14.45
N LEU A 87 24.64 51.64 14.43
CA LEU A 87 23.56 50.76 14.01
C LEU A 87 23.22 49.80 15.15
N ASP A 88 22.05 49.99 15.77
CA ASP A 88 21.54 49.06 16.77
C ASP A 88 21.01 47.78 16.11
N LEU A 89 21.87 46.76 16.06
CA LEU A 89 21.59 45.47 15.46
C LEU A 89 20.40 44.75 16.12
N LYS A 90 20.13 44.98 17.41
CA LYS A 90 19.00 44.35 18.11
C LYS A 90 17.67 44.99 17.73
N ILE A 91 17.65 46.31 17.58
CA ILE A 91 16.47 47.03 17.08
C ILE A 91 16.19 46.59 15.63
N ILE A 92 17.23 46.53 14.79
CA ILE A 92 17.10 46.06 13.40
C ILE A 92 16.53 44.64 13.36
N GLU A 93 17.10 43.69 14.10
CA GLU A 93 16.59 42.32 14.20
C GLU A 93 15.11 42.29 14.61
N THR A 94 14.73 43.06 15.62
CA THR A 94 13.35 43.12 16.13
C THR A 94 12.38 43.61 15.06
N LEU A 95 12.74 44.69 14.35
CA LEU A 95 11.90 45.27 13.31
C LEU A 95 11.74 44.33 12.11
N PHE A 96 12.80 43.60 11.73
CA PHE A 96 12.71 42.57 10.69
C PHE A 96 11.79 41.41 11.10
N LYS A 97 11.89 40.90 12.34
CA LYS A 97 10.99 39.85 12.85
C LYS A 97 9.52 40.29 12.89
N GLN A 98 9.27 41.59 13.06
CA GLN A 98 7.94 42.19 13.02
C GLN A 98 7.49 42.64 11.62
N GLN A 99 8.34 42.48 10.59
CA GLN A 99 8.12 42.97 9.22
C GLN A 99 7.82 44.48 9.13
N ARG A 100 8.31 45.27 10.10
CA ARG A 100 8.09 46.73 10.19
C ARG A 100 9.17 47.50 9.42
N TYR A 101 9.25 47.30 8.11
CA TYR A 101 10.31 47.89 7.28
C TYR A 101 10.28 49.43 7.22
N SER A 102 9.12 50.05 7.41
CA SER A 102 8.96 51.51 7.48
C SER A 102 9.65 52.14 8.69
N ASP A 103 9.91 51.34 9.73
CA ASP A 103 10.40 51.81 11.02
C ASP A 103 11.89 51.50 11.20
N LEU A 104 12.52 50.89 10.19
CA LEU A 104 13.97 50.67 10.15
C LEU A 104 14.71 52.01 10.23
N PRO A 105 15.90 52.05 10.84
CA PRO A 105 16.73 53.25 10.86
C PRO A 105 17.29 53.54 9.46
N GLU A 106 17.58 54.81 9.19
CA GLU A 106 18.45 55.17 8.06
C GLU A 106 19.87 54.62 8.32
N PRO A 107 20.59 54.13 7.29
CA PRO A 107 20.24 54.11 5.86
C PRO A 107 19.55 52.81 5.42
N ILE A 108 19.14 51.94 6.37
CA ILE A 108 18.59 50.61 6.07
C ILE A 108 17.19 50.72 5.48
N LYS A 109 16.39 51.64 6.02
CA LYS A 109 15.05 51.97 5.51
C LYS A 109 15.08 52.32 4.03
N MET A 110 14.05 51.88 3.30
CA MET A 110 13.82 52.34 1.93
C MET A 110 13.10 53.69 1.96
N LYS A 111 13.51 54.62 1.10
CA LYS A 111 12.89 55.94 0.96
C LYS A 111 11.49 55.85 0.33
N GLY A 112 10.66 56.84 0.65
CA GLY A 112 9.33 57.02 0.07
C GLY A 112 8.23 56.15 0.67
N ASN A 113 6.99 56.41 0.25
CA ASN A 113 5.84 55.57 0.57
C ASN A 113 5.77 54.38 -0.39
N ASN A 114 6.40 53.28 0.00
CA ASN A 114 6.43 52.05 -0.79
C ASN A 114 5.06 51.37 -0.76
N LEU A 115 4.24 51.62 -1.78
CA LEU A 115 2.89 51.05 -1.92
C LEU A 115 2.87 49.55 -2.24
N HIS A 116 4.01 48.98 -2.60
CA HIS A 116 4.12 47.59 -3.04
C HIS A 116 4.77 46.73 -1.97
N PRO A 117 4.16 45.59 -1.59
CA PRO A 117 4.77 44.64 -0.67
C PRO A 117 6.08 44.07 -1.23
N TYR A 118 7.10 44.00 -0.37
CA TYR A 118 8.39 43.42 -0.70
C TYR A 118 8.98 42.67 0.51
N THR A 119 9.95 41.80 0.23
CA THR A 119 10.82 41.21 1.23
C THR A 119 12.23 41.76 1.05
N MET A 120 12.94 41.98 2.15
CA MET A 120 14.31 42.47 2.14
C MET A 120 15.19 41.49 2.91
N GLN A 121 16.30 41.09 2.30
CA GLN A 121 17.43 40.51 3.03
C GLN A 121 18.48 41.61 3.24
N LEU A 122 19.12 41.62 4.40
CA LEU A 122 20.08 42.64 4.82
C LEU A 122 21.41 41.99 5.18
N PHE A 123 22.51 42.60 4.74
CA PHE A 123 23.88 42.19 5.05
C PHE A 123 24.69 43.43 5.45
N LEU A 124 25.18 43.46 6.70
CA LEU A 124 25.99 44.53 7.27
C LEU A 124 27.40 44.01 7.53
N LEU A 125 28.38 44.58 6.83
CA LEU A 125 29.78 44.17 6.88
C LEU A 125 30.59 45.22 7.65
N PRO A 126 31.05 44.93 8.89
CA PRO A 126 31.86 45.89 9.65
C PRO A 126 33.24 46.13 9.00
N LYS A 127 33.63 47.39 8.84
CA LYS A 127 34.97 47.84 8.41
C LYS A 127 35.78 48.53 9.51
N GLY A 128 35.18 48.72 10.68
CA GLY A 128 35.77 49.40 11.82
C GLY A 128 34.70 49.82 12.82
N ALA A 129 35.08 50.62 13.83
CA ALA A 129 34.11 51.19 14.75
C ALA A 129 33.12 52.10 13.98
N ASN A 130 31.83 51.78 14.07
CA ASN A 130 30.73 52.52 13.43
C ASN A 130 30.90 52.71 11.92
N LYS A 131 31.60 51.80 11.24
CA LYS A 131 31.78 51.86 9.78
C LYS A 131 31.36 50.54 9.13
N TRP A 132 30.50 50.64 8.13
CA TRP A 132 29.80 49.49 7.54
C TRP A 132 29.74 49.57 6.02
N ASP A 133 29.91 48.44 5.34
CA ASP A 133 29.32 48.26 4.01
C ASP A 133 27.96 47.58 4.17
N ILE A 134 26.95 48.08 3.47
CA ILE A 134 25.56 47.64 3.59
C ILE A 134 25.10 47.11 2.25
N VAL A 135 24.62 45.87 2.23
CA VAL A 135 23.97 45.26 1.06
C VAL A 135 22.54 44.91 1.41
N LYS A 136 21.60 45.35 0.57
CA LYS A 136 20.19 44.95 0.64
C LYS A 136 19.83 44.16 -0.61
N HIS A 137 19.18 43.02 -0.44
CA HIS A 137 18.56 42.28 -1.53
C HIS A 137 17.05 42.39 -1.38
N VAL A 138 16.42 43.13 -2.29
CA VAL A 138 14.99 43.43 -2.24
C VAL A 138 14.28 42.65 -3.33
N ARG A 139 13.21 41.94 -2.95
CA ARG A 139 12.33 41.20 -3.86
C ARG A 139 10.88 41.61 -3.64
N PHE A 140 10.20 42.01 -4.71
CA PHE A 140 8.78 42.38 -4.65
C PHE A 140 7.90 41.12 -4.60
N ALA A 141 6.69 41.26 -4.04
CA ALA A 141 5.72 40.17 -3.99
C ALA A 141 5.33 39.67 -5.39
N ASP A 142 4.88 38.41 -5.49
CA ASP A 142 4.57 37.76 -6.75
C ASP A 142 3.62 38.61 -7.63
N GLY A 143 3.92 38.67 -8.93
CA GLY A 143 3.20 39.49 -9.91
C GLY A 143 3.57 40.98 -9.90
N THR A 144 4.29 41.47 -8.88
CA THR A 144 4.73 42.87 -8.81
C THR A 144 6.04 43.07 -9.56
N ARG A 145 6.09 44.10 -10.42
CA ARG A 145 7.32 44.50 -11.12
C ARG A 145 7.46 46.03 -11.08
N MET A 146 8.66 46.51 -10.79
CA MET A 146 8.94 47.94 -10.58
C MET A 146 9.79 48.54 -11.71
N MET A 147 9.53 49.81 -12.05
CA MET A 147 10.36 50.55 -12.99
C MET A 147 11.72 50.92 -12.36
N SER A 148 12.78 50.93 -13.17
CA SER A 148 14.13 51.31 -12.73
C SER A 148 14.16 52.71 -12.09
N SER A 149 13.43 53.67 -12.65
CA SER A 149 13.28 55.02 -12.10
C SER A 149 12.69 55.04 -10.68
N THR A 150 11.70 54.18 -10.39
CA THR A 150 11.12 54.07 -9.05
C THR A 150 12.08 53.39 -8.08
N ILE A 151 12.81 52.36 -8.51
CA ILE A 151 13.82 51.71 -7.66
C ILE A 151 14.90 52.74 -7.25
N LYS A 152 15.36 53.58 -8.19
CA LYS A 152 16.34 54.64 -7.91
C LYS A 152 15.86 55.63 -6.85
N THR A 153 14.57 55.98 -6.81
CA THR A 153 14.04 56.93 -5.80
C THR A 153 13.85 56.30 -4.42
N MET A 154 13.71 54.98 -4.35
CA MET A 154 13.53 54.24 -3.09
C MET A 154 14.86 53.95 -2.37
N CYS A 155 15.99 53.95 -3.08
CA CYS A 155 17.29 53.55 -2.50
C CYS A 155 18.01 54.69 -1.76
N THR A 156 18.75 54.34 -0.73
CA THR A 156 19.68 55.25 -0.03
C THR A 156 21.10 55.11 -0.60
N GLY A 157 21.52 53.89 -0.92
CA GLY A 157 22.75 53.56 -1.64
C GLY A 157 22.54 53.40 -3.15
N ARG A 158 23.50 52.70 -3.78
CA ARG A 158 23.54 52.45 -5.23
C ARG A 158 22.65 51.26 -5.59
N PRO A 159 21.59 51.44 -6.40
CA PRO A 159 20.78 50.33 -6.90
C PRO A 159 21.47 49.62 -8.06
N LEU A 160 21.58 48.30 -7.95
CA LEU A 160 22.25 47.43 -8.90
C LEU A 160 21.28 46.42 -9.51
N GLU A 161 21.46 46.16 -10.81
CA GLU A 161 20.73 45.10 -11.50
C GLU A 161 21.48 43.77 -11.39
N ILE A 162 20.79 42.72 -10.93
CA ILE A 162 21.35 41.37 -10.87
C ILE A 162 21.47 40.81 -12.29
N ASN A 163 22.68 40.41 -12.66
CA ASN A 163 23.03 39.82 -13.94
C ASN A 163 23.16 38.30 -13.83
N TYR A 164 22.06 37.59 -14.06
CA TYR A 164 22.04 36.12 -14.08
C TYR A 164 22.74 35.48 -15.29
N GLN A 165 23.22 36.28 -16.25
CA GLN A 165 23.76 35.81 -17.53
C GLN A 165 22.80 34.81 -18.22
N LYS A 166 23.31 33.69 -18.75
CA LYS A 166 22.51 32.62 -19.38
C LYS A 166 21.81 31.70 -18.36
N ASN A 167 22.11 31.83 -17.07
CA ASN A 167 21.76 30.85 -16.04
C ASN A 167 20.65 31.35 -15.11
N PHE A 168 19.52 31.82 -15.66
CA PHE A 168 18.45 32.43 -14.86
C PHE A 168 17.88 31.51 -13.76
N ARG A 169 17.66 30.22 -14.05
CA ARG A 169 17.12 29.24 -13.10
C ARG A 169 18.13 28.88 -12.00
N GLU A 170 19.38 28.62 -12.39
CA GLU A 170 20.43 28.18 -11.46
C GLU A 170 21.05 29.35 -10.69
N GLY A 171 21.07 30.53 -11.31
CA GLY A 171 21.71 31.73 -10.79
C GLY A 171 21.06 32.29 -9.55
N SER A 172 19.78 32.01 -9.27
CA SER A 172 19.19 32.39 -7.98
C SER A 172 19.89 31.69 -6.81
N ARG A 173 20.31 30.42 -6.99
CA ARG A 173 21.05 29.66 -5.97
C ARG A 173 22.45 30.21 -5.79
N ALA A 174 23.16 30.45 -6.90
CA ALA A 174 24.49 31.04 -6.89
C ALA A 174 24.50 32.45 -6.25
N LEU A 175 23.51 33.29 -6.57
CA LEU A 175 23.35 34.60 -5.91
C LEU A 175 23.17 34.44 -4.40
N GLN A 176 22.30 33.53 -3.97
CA GLN A 176 22.09 33.29 -2.55
C GLN A 176 23.38 32.79 -1.88
N TYR A 177 24.14 31.89 -2.51
CA TYR A 177 25.44 31.44 -2.01
C TYR A 177 26.41 32.59 -1.80
N LEU A 178 26.54 33.50 -2.77
CA LEU A 178 27.42 34.66 -2.69
C LEU A 178 26.98 35.62 -1.57
N LEU A 179 25.68 35.90 -1.46
CA LEU A 179 25.13 36.74 -0.38
C LEU A 179 25.38 36.14 1.00
N GLU A 180 25.13 34.83 1.17
CA GLU A 180 25.45 34.13 2.41
C GLU A 180 26.94 34.20 2.70
N GLY A 181 27.79 34.08 1.68
CA GLY A 181 29.25 34.10 1.78
C GLY A 181 29.87 35.44 2.17
N LEU A 182 29.13 36.57 2.16
CA LEU A 182 29.67 37.89 2.54
C LEU A 182 30.10 37.97 4.01
N GLY A 183 29.45 37.21 4.90
CA GLY A 183 29.68 37.30 6.35
C GLY A 183 28.94 38.47 7.02
N GLY A 184 29.43 38.87 8.19
CA GLY A 184 28.89 39.99 8.97
C GLY A 184 27.53 39.69 9.64
N PHE A 185 26.80 40.75 9.96
CA PHE A 185 25.43 40.66 10.46
C PHE A 185 24.46 40.52 9.29
N GLN A 186 23.65 39.47 9.29
CA GLN A 186 22.78 39.10 8.19
C GLN A 186 21.36 38.88 8.70
N VAL A 187 20.38 39.38 7.95
CA VAL A 187 18.97 39.06 8.11
C VAL A 187 18.47 38.45 6.80
N ARG A 188 18.11 37.16 6.83
CA ARG A 188 17.86 36.36 5.62
C ARG A 188 16.45 35.78 5.62
N TYR A 189 15.80 35.85 4.46
CA TYR A 189 14.53 35.16 4.18
C TYR A 189 14.72 33.97 3.26
N HIS A 190 15.93 33.80 2.73
CA HIS A 190 16.31 32.67 1.91
C HIS A 190 17.51 31.96 2.54
N GLN A 191 17.53 30.65 2.43
CA GLN A 191 18.65 29.81 2.84
C GLN A 191 18.91 28.73 1.81
N LEU A 192 20.17 28.45 1.50
CA LEU A 192 20.53 27.28 0.72
C LEU A 192 20.49 26.01 1.56
N VAL A 193 19.82 24.98 1.04
CA VAL A 193 19.72 23.65 1.63
C VAL A 193 19.96 22.56 0.57
N PRO A 194 20.37 21.35 0.95
CA PRO A 194 20.43 20.22 0.01
C PRO A 194 19.07 19.98 -0.66
N GLY A 195 19.06 19.61 -1.95
CA GLY A 195 17.83 19.39 -2.73
C GLY A 195 16.85 18.40 -2.08
N ASN A 196 17.39 17.40 -1.38
CA ASN A 196 16.64 16.34 -0.69
C ASN A 196 16.15 16.74 0.72
N ALA A 197 16.49 17.93 1.22
CA ALA A 197 16.03 18.39 2.52
C ALA A 197 14.51 18.65 2.49
N SER A 198 13.76 18.06 3.42
CA SER A 198 12.32 18.30 3.55
C SER A 198 12.05 19.79 3.83
N THR A 199 11.15 20.40 3.07
CA THR A 199 10.66 21.79 3.30
C THR A 199 9.61 21.87 4.40
N LYS A 200 9.25 20.75 5.03
CA LYS A 200 8.20 20.72 6.06
C LYS A 200 8.81 21.21 7.39
N PRO A 201 8.24 22.22 8.05
CA PRO A 201 8.68 22.63 9.38
C PRO A 201 8.60 21.44 10.33
N VAL A 202 9.64 21.26 11.15
CA VAL A 202 9.66 20.22 12.18
C VAL A 202 8.58 20.56 13.20
N LYS A 203 7.53 19.75 13.25
CA LYS A 203 6.45 19.92 14.24
C LYS A 203 6.99 19.55 15.63
N GLU A 204 6.69 20.36 16.63
CA GLU A 204 7.07 20.06 18.01
C GLU A 204 6.31 18.82 18.51
N THR A 205 6.98 18.01 19.35
CA THR A 205 6.47 16.71 19.81
C THR A 205 5.11 16.80 20.51
N GLU A 206 4.85 17.91 21.19
CA GLU A 206 3.61 18.12 21.94
C GLU A 206 2.41 18.45 21.02
N ASP A 207 2.64 19.19 19.94
CA ASP A 207 1.62 19.48 18.93
C ASP A 207 1.23 18.22 18.15
N ILE A 208 2.20 17.32 17.92
CA ILE A 208 1.94 16.00 17.34
C ILE A 208 0.99 15.20 18.24
N ARG A 209 1.24 15.16 19.56
CA ARG A 209 0.39 14.42 20.52
C ARG A 209 -1.02 15.00 20.60
N LYS A 210 -1.14 16.34 20.64
CA LYS A 210 -2.44 17.02 20.63
C LYS A 210 -3.22 16.73 19.35
N GLY A 211 -2.57 16.75 18.19
CA GLY A 211 -3.21 16.41 16.91
C GLY A 211 -3.74 14.97 16.88
N PHE A 212 -2.97 13.99 17.33
CA PHE A 212 -3.45 12.59 17.39
C PHE A 212 -4.55 12.37 18.45
N THR A 213 -4.52 13.11 19.55
CA THR A 213 -5.58 13.09 20.57
C THR A 213 -6.87 13.67 19.99
N PHE A 214 -6.79 14.81 19.31
CA PHE A 214 -7.91 15.44 18.63
C PHE A 214 -8.52 14.52 17.56
N LEU A 215 -7.69 13.85 16.74
CA LEU A 215 -8.15 12.85 15.77
C LEU A 215 -8.93 11.71 16.42
N LYS A 216 -8.53 11.27 17.62
CA LYS A 216 -9.19 10.19 18.33
C LYS A 216 -10.56 10.61 18.89
N GLU A 217 -10.69 11.85 19.33
CA GLU A 217 -11.88 12.37 20.00
C GLU A 217 -12.92 12.94 19.01
N HIS A 218 -12.47 13.59 17.94
CA HIS A 218 -13.32 14.36 17.02
C HIS A 218 -13.28 13.83 15.59
N GLY A 219 -12.38 12.90 15.28
CA GLY A 219 -12.29 12.30 13.96
C GLY A 219 -13.54 11.51 13.60
N PRO A 220 -14.00 11.59 12.33
CA PRO A 220 -15.11 10.77 11.85
C PRO A 220 -14.79 9.28 12.04
N GLN A 221 -15.81 8.51 12.42
CA GLN A 221 -15.68 7.09 12.74
C GLN A 221 -15.77 6.19 11.50
N GLU A 222 -16.28 6.72 10.39
CA GLU A 222 -16.46 6.02 9.11
C GLU A 222 -16.21 6.95 7.92
N ASN A 223 -16.00 6.37 6.73
CA ASN A 223 -15.68 7.09 5.49
C ASN A 223 -16.59 6.66 4.32
N SER A 224 -17.81 6.25 4.60
CA SER A 224 -18.76 5.72 3.61
C SER A 224 -19.14 6.72 2.52
N ASN A 225 -19.20 8.02 2.85
CA ASN A 225 -19.52 9.10 1.91
C ASN A 225 -18.34 10.08 1.77
N GLY A 226 -17.10 9.62 1.99
CA GLY A 226 -15.92 10.46 1.88
C GLY A 226 -15.71 11.42 3.05
N GLU A 227 -16.32 11.14 4.22
CA GLU A 227 -16.24 11.97 5.42
C GLU A 227 -14.80 12.15 5.91
N PHE A 228 -13.92 11.17 5.71
CA PHE A 228 -12.50 11.35 6.04
C PHE A 228 -11.89 12.39 5.13
N THR A 229 -12.28 12.44 3.85
CA THR A 229 -11.76 13.41 2.92
C THR A 229 -12.28 14.80 3.24
N SER A 230 -13.61 14.99 3.34
CA SER A 230 -14.18 16.31 3.64
C SER A 230 -13.71 16.84 5.00
N TRP A 231 -13.75 16.02 6.05
CA TRP A 231 -13.30 16.42 7.37
C TRP A 231 -11.80 16.70 7.40
N THR A 232 -10.96 15.88 6.75
CA THR A 232 -9.52 16.18 6.65
C THR A 232 -9.29 17.50 5.91
N GLU A 233 -10.02 17.77 4.82
CA GLU A 233 -9.93 19.04 4.09
C GLU A 233 -10.27 20.24 4.98
N GLU A 234 -11.32 20.16 5.78
CA GLU A 234 -11.69 21.23 6.72
C GLU A 234 -10.61 21.43 7.79
N GLN A 235 -10.16 20.35 8.43
CA GLN A 235 -9.28 20.45 9.59
C GLN A 235 -7.85 20.86 9.25
N VAL A 236 -7.32 20.49 8.07
CA VAL A 236 -5.97 20.92 7.68
C VAL A 236 -5.91 22.37 7.21
N ASN A 237 -7.06 22.96 6.87
CA ASN A 237 -7.18 24.34 6.40
C ASN A 237 -7.69 25.30 7.48
N ASP A 238 -8.15 24.83 8.64
CA ASP A 238 -8.50 25.69 9.77
C ASP A 238 -7.23 26.27 10.44
N PRO A 239 -6.97 27.59 10.35
CA PRO A 239 -5.77 28.21 10.93
C PRO A 239 -5.67 28.09 12.45
N ASN A 240 -6.80 27.88 13.13
CA ASN A 240 -6.86 27.73 14.58
C ASN A 240 -6.95 26.25 15.02
N GLY A 241 -7.03 25.33 14.06
CA GLY A 241 -7.23 23.91 14.30
C GLY A 241 -5.91 23.21 14.70
N PRO A 242 -5.98 22.17 15.56
CA PRO A 242 -4.80 21.40 15.97
C PRO A 242 -4.18 20.58 14.83
N LEU A 243 -4.89 20.44 13.70
CA LEU A 243 -4.45 19.74 12.50
C LEU A 243 -4.05 20.68 11.37
N PHE A 244 -3.97 22.00 11.61
CA PHE A 244 -3.60 22.97 10.58
C PHE A 244 -2.28 22.58 9.89
N ARG A 245 -2.29 22.52 8.55
CA ARG A 245 -1.14 22.12 7.71
C ARG A 245 -0.60 20.71 8.01
N TRP A 246 -1.41 19.82 8.59
CA TRP A 246 -1.05 18.41 8.67
C TRP A 246 -1.08 17.71 7.32
N ASP A 247 -0.29 16.63 7.25
CA ASP A 247 -0.24 15.79 6.08
C ASP A 247 -1.56 15.00 5.97
N ARG A 248 -2.27 15.21 4.87
CA ARG A 248 -3.58 14.60 4.61
C ARG A 248 -3.50 13.07 4.64
N GLY A 249 -2.41 12.50 4.12
CA GLY A 249 -2.19 11.05 4.09
C GLY A 249 -2.09 10.48 5.51
N THR A 250 -1.31 11.14 6.36
CA THR A 250 -1.16 10.75 7.77
C THR A 250 -2.49 10.78 8.53
N ILE A 251 -3.30 11.83 8.34
CA ILE A 251 -4.62 11.93 8.98
C ILE A 251 -5.54 10.81 8.49
N LYS A 252 -5.68 10.65 7.17
CA LYS A 252 -6.57 9.63 6.58
C LYS A 252 -6.17 8.23 6.99
N GLU A 253 -4.87 7.91 7.04
CA GLU A 253 -4.39 6.59 7.47
C GLU A 253 -4.69 6.33 8.95
N TYR A 254 -4.53 7.34 9.81
CA TYR A 254 -4.88 7.20 11.23
C TYR A 254 -6.38 7.03 11.46
N LEU A 255 -7.22 7.81 10.75
CA LEU A 255 -8.68 7.64 10.77
C LEU A 255 -9.10 6.25 10.27
N ARG A 256 -8.42 5.73 9.23
CA ARG A 256 -8.63 4.36 8.74
C ARG A 256 -8.28 3.32 9.81
N CYS A 257 -7.14 3.48 10.47
CA CYS A 257 -6.75 2.64 11.60
C CYS A 257 -7.76 2.69 12.76
N LEU A 258 -8.39 3.85 13.02
CA LEU A 258 -9.43 3.99 14.05
C LEU A 258 -10.73 3.29 13.66
N ALA A 259 -11.17 3.45 12.41
CA ALA A 259 -12.32 2.71 11.88
C ALA A 259 -12.09 1.20 11.90
N ASP A 260 -10.88 0.76 11.51
CA ASP A 260 -10.47 -0.65 11.50
C ASP A 260 -10.41 -1.23 12.93
N LYS A 261 -10.02 -0.43 13.95
CA LYS A 261 -10.07 -0.83 15.38
C LYS A 261 -11.49 -1.06 15.90
N GLY A 262 -12.52 -0.62 15.17
CA GLY A 262 -13.91 -0.91 15.48
C GLY A 262 -14.31 -2.36 15.19
N SER A 263 -13.71 -2.98 14.17
CA SER A 263 -13.97 -4.37 13.80
C SER A 263 -13.24 -5.32 14.75
N GLN A 264 -13.99 -6.23 15.37
CA GLN A 264 -13.40 -7.28 16.22
C GLN A 264 -12.97 -8.50 15.38
N ALA A 265 -13.22 -8.48 14.07
CA ALA A 265 -12.76 -9.51 13.14
C ALA A 265 -11.28 -9.31 12.80
N LYS A 266 -10.52 -10.41 12.81
CA LYS A 266 -9.10 -10.39 12.46
C LYS A 266 -8.95 -10.36 10.94
N THR A 267 -8.25 -9.36 10.41
CA THR A 267 -7.83 -9.35 9.01
C THR A 267 -6.54 -10.16 8.85
N ILE A 268 -6.50 -11.07 7.88
CA ILE A 268 -5.34 -11.91 7.57
C ILE A 268 -4.85 -11.54 6.15
N ALA A 269 -3.56 -11.23 6.04
CA ALA A 269 -2.90 -10.86 4.79
C ALA A 269 -1.81 -11.86 4.37
N ASP A 270 -1.15 -12.48 5.35
CA ASP A 270 0.03 -13.32 5.22
C ASP A 270 -0.28 -14.84 5.23
N TRP A 271 -1.41 -15.23 4.63
CA TRP A 271 -1.80 -16.64 4.54
C TRP A 271 -0.87 -17.44 3.62
N PRO A 272 -0.29 -18.57 4.07
CA PRO A 272 0.79 -19.25 3.35
C PRO A 272 0.35 -20.38 2.41
N LEU A 273 -0.93 -20.76 2.43
CA LEU A 273 -1.44 -21.89 1.64
C LEU A 273 -2.20 -21.41 0.40
N THR A 274 -2.10 -22.21 -0.65
CA THR A 274 -2.79 -22.10 -1.94
C THR A 274 -3.60 -23.37 -2.21
N LEU A 275 -4.36 -23.46 -3.30
CA LEU A 275 -5.09 -24.69 -3.63
C LEU A 275 -4.15 -25.85 -3.97
N VAL A 276 -2.92 -25.56 -4.39
CA VAL A 276 -1.88 -26.58 -4.66
C VAL A 276 -1.56 -27.38 -3.39
N ASP A 277 -1.65 -26.75 -2.22
CA ASP A 277 -1.26 -27.30 -0.92
C ASP A 277 -2.29 -28.29 -0.33
N PHE A 278 -3.38 -28.57 -1.06
CA PHE A 278 -4.38 -29.57 -0.70
C PHE A 278 -4.14 -30.88 -1.45
N THR A 279 -4.47 -31.98 -0.79
CA THR A 279 -4.37 -33.32 -1.37
C THR A 279 -5.16 -33.43 -2.68
N PRO A 280 -4.70 -34.25 -3.65
CA PRO A 280 -5.43 -34.46 -4.90
C PRO A 280 -6.89 -34.86 -4.74
N TRP A 281 -7.19 -35.68 -3.72
CA TRP A 281 -8.56 -36.08 -3.45
C TRP A 281 -9.41 -34.91 -2.94
N ALA A 282 -8.87 -34.02 -2.11
CA ALA A 282 -9.60 -32.85 -1.62
C ALA A 282 -9.90 -31.90 -2.80
N ILE A 283 -8.95 -31.72 -3.71
CA ILE A 283 -9.17 -30.93 -4.93
C ILE A 283 -10.30 -31.51 -5.76
N ASN A 284 -10.23 -32.81 -6.08
CA ASN A 284 -11.20 -33.44 -6.98
C ASN A 284 -12.60 -33.62 -6.35
N LEU A 285 -12.66 -34.01 -5.07
CA LEU A 285 -13.91 -34.43 -4.42
C LEU A 285 -14.62 -33.30 -3.68
N VAL A 286 -13.88 -32.28 -3.22
CA VAL A 286 -14.42 -31.23 -2.36
C VAL A 286 -14.35 -29.87 -3.04
N ILE A 287 -13.17 -29.47 -3.52
CA ILE A 287 -12.93 -28.11 -4.00
C ILE A 287 -13.54 -27.91 -5.38
N ALA A 288 -13.20 -28.75 -6.35
CA ALA A 288 -13.68 -28.62 -7.72
C ALA A 288 -15.22 -28.62 -7.84
N PRO A 289 -15.99 -29.44 -7.09
CA PRO A 289 -17.45 -29.36 -7.08
C PRO A 289 -18.03 -28.07 -6.47
N VAL A 290 -17.27 -27.36 -5.63
CA VAL A 290 -17.72 -26.13 -4.95
C VAL A 290 -17.36 -24.88 -5.74
N LEU A 291 -16.21 -24.87 -6.42
CA LEU A 291 -15.69 -23.70 -7.13
C LEU A 291 -16.67 -23.00 -8.08
N PRO A 292 -17.51 -23.70 -8.88
CA PRO A 292 -18.45 -23.03 -9.79
C PRO A 292 -19.45 -22.10 -9.09
N TYR A 293 -19.66 -22.27 -7.78
CA TYR A 293 -20.71 -21.57 -7.05
C TYR A 293 -20.22 -20.40 -6.20
N VAL A 294 -18.90 -20.25 -6.00
CA VAL A 294 -18.35 -19.36 -4.94
C VAL A 294 -18.53 -17.86 -5.22
N ILE A 295 -18.87 -17.48 -6.44
CA ILE A 295 -19.17 -16.08 -6.82
C ILE A 295 -20.63 -15.72 -6.51
N GLU A 296 -21.53 -16.69 -6.44
CA GLU A 296 -22.98 -16.47 -6.29
C GLU A 296 -23.55 -17.01 -4.97
N SER A 297 -22.84 -17.94 -4.34
CA SER A 297 -23.27 -18.68 -3.15
C SER A 297 -22.17 -18.75 -2.09
N GLY A 298 -22.57 -18.79 -0.83
CA GLY A 298 -21.67 -19.08 0.29
C GLY A 298 -21.30 -20.56 0.37
N VAL A 299 -20.42 -20.91 1.31
CA VAL A 299 -20.07 -22.31 1.58
C VAL A 299 -20.16 -22.60 3.08
N ILE A 300 -20.79 -23.72 3.44
CA ILE A 300 -20.84 -24.22 4.81
C ILE A 300 -20.06 -25.54 4.89
N TRP A 301 -19.04 -25.55 5.75
CA TRP A 301 -18.20 -26.69 6.05
C TRP A 301 -18.64 -27.29 7.40
N ILE A 302 -19.26 -28.47 7.39
CA ILE A 302 -19.78 -29.14 8.60
C ILE A 302 -18.96 -30.38 8.93
N GLY A 303 -18.75 -30.68 10.21
CA GLY A 303 -18.41 -32.03 10.67
C GLY A 303 -17.07 -32.14 11.37
N LYS A 304 -16.39 -33.29 11.22
CA LYS A 304 -15.21 -33.68 12.03
C LYS A 304 -14.14 -32.59 12.11
N SER A 305 -13.57 -32.41 13.31
CA SER A 305 -12.38 -31.59 13.53
C SER A 305 -11.15 -32.22 12.89
N TYR A 306 -10.11 -31.42 12.67
CA TYR A 306 -8.80 -31.85 12.13
C TYR A 306 -8.77 -32.38 10.68
N VAL A 307 -9.89 -32.39 9.95
CA VAL A 307 -9.92 -32.75 8.52
C VAL A 307 -9.44 -31.61 7.59
N GLY A 308 -9.22 -30.40 8.12
CA GLY A 308 -8.71 -29.26 7.36
C GLY A 308 -9.76 -28.25 6.86
N LYS A 309 -10.96 -28.19 7.48
CA LYS A 309 -12.02 -27.24 7.10
C LYS A 309 -11.55 -25.77 7.14
N SER A 310 -11.02 -25.33 8.27
CA SER A 310 -10.52 -23.96 8.47
C SER A 310 -9.42 -23.56 7.49
N PRO A 311 -8.30 -24.32 7.32
CA PRO A 311 -7.28 -23.96 6.34
C PRO A 311 -7.81 -23.95 4.91
N LEU A 312 -8.74 -24.85 4.54
CA LEU A 312 -9.38 -24.79 3.23
C LEU A 312 -10.19 -23.51 3.05
N SER A 313 -11.01 -23.16 4.05
CA SER A 313 -11.84 -21.97 3.99
C SER A 313 -11.01 -20.69 3.86
N TYR A 314 -9.90 -20.59 4.59
CA TYR A 314 -8.97 -19.46 4.52
C TYR A 314 -8.28 -19.37 3.17
N THR A 315 -7.82 -20.51 2.61
CA THR A 315 -7.23 -20.54 1.27
C THR A 315 -8.25 -20.09 0.22
N LEU A 316 -9.49 -20.59 0.26
CA LEU A 316 -10.50 -20.20 -0.71
C LEU A 316 -10.85 -18.70 -0.62
N ALA A 317 -10.91 -18.16 0.60
CA ALA A 317 -11.09 -16.72 0.83
C ALA A 317 -9.93 -15.90 0.26
N LYS A 318 -8.68 -16.37 0.42
CA LYS A 318 -7.49 -15.72 -0.14
C LYS A 318 -7.49 -15.74 -1.68
N VAL A 319 -7.86 -16.86 -2.30
CA VAL A 319 -7.97 -16.98 -3.77
C VAL A 319 -9.04 -16.04 -4.32
N LEU A 320 -10.21 -15.96 -3.68
CA LEU A 320 -11.29 -15.07 -4.12
C LEU A 320 -10.97 -13.59 -3.92
N SER A 321 -10.24 -13.25 -2.86
CA SER A 321 -9.70 -11.89 -2.70
C SER A 321 -8.78 -11.54 -3.87
N ALA A 322 -7.86 -12.45 -4.23
CA ALA A 322 -6.93 -12.25 -5.34
C ALA A 322 -7.66 -12.14 -6.69
N TYR A 323 -8.67 -12.97 -6.92
CA TYR A 323 -9.52 -12.92 -8.11
C TYR A 323 -10.18 -11.54 -8.27
N TRP A 324 -10.87 -11.04 -7.24
CA TRP A 324 -11.55 -9.75 -7.33
C TRP A 324 -10.59 -8.57 -7.46
N LEU A 325 -9.42 -8.63 -6.83
CA LEU A 325 -8.40 -7.59 -6.99
C LEU A 325 -7.89 -7.53 -8.44
N LEU A 326 -7.69 -8.68 -9.09
CA LEU A 326 -7.34 -8.73 -10.52
C LEU A 326 -8.47 -8.18 -11.40
N GLN A 327 -9.72 -8.58 -11.15
CA GLN A 327 -10.88 -8.09 -11.92
C GLN A 327 -11.10 -6.57 -11.75
N GLU A 328 -10.70 -6.00 -10.62
CA GLU A 328 -10.78 -4.55 -10.35
C GLU A 328 -9.55 -3.76 -10.81
N GLY A 329 -8.51 -4.41 -11.36
CA GLY A 329 -7.25 -3.75 -11.72
C GLY A 329 -6.49 -3.19 -10.50
N ARG A 330 -6.56 -3.90 -9.36
CA ARG A 330 -5.98 -3.55 -8.05
C ARG A 330 -5.01 -4.61 -7.55
N ASP A 331 -4.26 -5.19 -8.47
CA ASP A 331 -3.22 -6.19 -8.19
C ASP A 331 -2.02 -5.61 -7.41
N ASP A 332 -1.93 -4.28 -7.31
CA ASP A 332 -1.05 -3.57 -6.38
C ASP A 332 -1.36 -3.87 -4.91
N GLN A 333 -2.59 -4.32 -4.61
CA GLN A 333 -3.02 -4.64 -3.26
C GLN A 333 -2.86 -6.14 -3.00
N GLY A 334 -2.26 -6.48 -1.85
CA GLY A 334 -2.16 -7.87 -1.42
C GLY A 334 -3.55 -8.44 -1.08
N PRO A 335 -3.88 -9.68 -1.48
CA PRO A 335 -5.16 -10.29 -1.15
C PRO A 335 -5.31 -10.47 0.36
N THR A 336 -6.50 -10.20 0.91
CA THR A 336 -6.78 -10.31 2.35
C THR A 336 -8.17 -10.88 2.59
N PHE A 337 -8.39 -11.43 3.78
CA PHE A 337 -9.71 -11.86 4.22
C PHE A 337 -9.89 -11.59 5.71
N GLN A 338 -11.13 -11.65 6.19
CA GLN A 338 -11.44 -11.52 7.61
C GLN A 338 -11.87 -12.86 8.19
N THR A 339 -11.51 -13.10 9.44
CA THR A 339 -12.03 -14.20 10.23
C THR A 339 -12.57 -13.73 11.58
N ALA A 340 -13.66 -14.35 12.01
CA ALA A 340 -14.24 -14.15 13.33
C ALA A 340 -15.04 -15.36 13.78
N ASN A 341 -15.18 -15.51 15.10
CA ASN A 341 -16.00 -16.54 15.73
C ASN A 341 -17.43 -16.07 16.07
N HIS A 342 -17.77 -14.81 15.77
CA HIS A 342 -19.10 -14.25 15.96
C HIS A 342 -19.46 -13.37 14.76
N LEU A 343 -20.66 -13.50 14.19
CA LEU A 343 -21.05 -12.73 12.98
C LEU A 343 -21.05 -11.20 13.24
N ASP A 344 -21.36 -10.81 14.47
CA ASP A 344 -21.29 -9.42 14.92
C ASP A 344 -19.88 -8.83 14.96
N TYR A 345 -18.83 -9.63 14.94
CA TYR A 345 -17.46 -9.09 14.94
C TYR A 345 -17.06 -8.53 13.59
N PHE A 346 -17.80 -8.86 12.53
CA PHE A 346 -17.68 -8.23 11.22
C PHE A 346 -18.31 -6.82 11.15
N ARG A 347 -18.89 -6.33 12.25
CA ARG A 347 -19.47 -4.97 12.33
C ARG A 347 -18.40 -3.89 12.18
N LYS A 348 -18.84 -2.68 11.85
CA LYS A 348 -18.04 -1.44 11.70
C LYS A 348 -17.05 -1.40 10.54
N GLU A 349 -16.75 -2.54 9.91
CA GLU A 349 -16.12 -2.55 8.59
C GLU A 349 -17.17 -2.80 7.50
N MET A 350 -17.28 -1.87 6.56
CA MET A 350 -18.14 -2.03 5.39
C MET A 350 -17.72 -3.28 4.61
N GLY A 351 -18.70 -4.08 4.19
CA GLY A 351 -18.44 -5.22 3.32
C GLY A 351 -17.74 -4.81 2.02
N ARG A 352 -16.79 -5.64 1.56
CA ARG A 352 -16.05 -5.43 0.31
C ARG A 352 -15.85 -6.76 -0.40
N ARG A 353 -16.12 -6.84 -1.71
CA ARG A 353 -15.94 -8.09 -2.48
C ARG A 353 -14.49 -8.60 -2.48
N THR A 354 -13.52 -7.69 -2.48
CA THR A 354 -12.07 -7.97 -2.42
C THR A 354 -11.60 -8.47 -1.05
N LYS A 355 -12.46 -8.48 -0.03
CA LYS A 355 -12.15 -8.93 1.33
C LYS A 355 -13.20 -9.92 1.83
N PRO A 356 -13.10 -11.20 1.43
CA PRO A 356 -14.02 -12.25 1.88
C PRO A 356 -14.01 -12.44 3.39
N ARG A 357 -15.09 -13.04 3.92
CA ARG A 357 -15.27 -13.27 5.36
C ARG A 357 -15.40 -14.75 5.67
N VAL A 358 -14.76 -15.19 6.75
CA VAL A 358 -14.81 -16.57 7.23
C VAL A 358 -15.28 -16.59 8.68
N TYR A 359 -16.49 -17.10 8.89
CA TYR A 359 -16.99 -17.42 10.22
C TYR A 359 -16.39 -18.77 10.64
N ASP A 360 -15.41 -18.73 11.53
CA ASP A 360 -14.65 -19.91 11.98
C ASP A 360 -14.51 -19.91 13.50
N ASP A 361 -14.38 -21.10 14.08
CA ASP A 361 -14.39 -21.33 15.53
C ASP A 361 -15.64 -20.77 16.27
N GLY A 362 -16.67 -20.37 15.53
CA GLY A 362 -17.94 -19.87 16.05
C GLY A 362 -18.94 -20.98 16.37
N ASN A 363 -20.00 -20.61 17.08
CA ASN A 363 -21.09 -21.51 17.41
C ASN A 363 -22.30 -21.23 16.50
N LEU A 364 -22.29 -21.79 15.28
CA LEU A 364 -23.38 -21.62 14.31
C LEU A 364 -24.78 -21.96 14.88
N PRO A 365 -24.94 -22.97 15.76
CA PRO A 365 -26.19 -23.20 16.49
C PRO A 365 -26.73 -22.05 17.33
N THR A 366 -25.95 -20.99 17.59
CA THR A 366 -26.41 -19.79 18.30
C THR A 366 -26.78 -18.64 17.38
N GLU A 367 -26.51 -18.75 16.08
CA GLU A 367 -26.75 -17.70 15.11
C GLU A 367 -28.19 -17.75 14.57
N LEU A 368 -28.84 -16.59 14.51
CA LEU A 368 -30.24 -16.48 14.07
C LEU A 368 -30.39 -16.76 12.56
N PRO A 369 -31.54 -17.32 12.12
CA PRO A 369 -31.80 -17.61 10.71
C PRO A 369 -31.56 -16.43 9.77
N ALA A 370 -31.98 -15.22 10.16
CA ALA A 370 -31.79 -14.01 9.37
C ALA A 370 -30.30 -13.70 9.13
N SER A 371 -29.45 -13.86 10.15
CA SER A 371 -28.01 -13.59 10.06
C SER A 371 -27.32 -14.58 9.14
N VAL A 372 -27.58 -15.88 9.30
CA VAL A 372 -27.00 -16.93 8.45
C VAL A 372 -27.46 -16.81 7.01
N LYS A 373 -28.73 -16.50 6.75
CA LYS A 373 -29.24 -16.26 5.39
C LYS A 373 -28.56 -15.03 4.75
N ALA A 374 -28.37 -13.95 5.51
CA ALA A 374 -27.74 -12.73 5.01
C ALA A 374 -26.29 -12.93 4.58
N ILE A 375 -25.48 -13.65 5.38
CA ILE A 375 -24.06 -13.86 5.03
C ILE A 375 -23.89 -14.79 3.82
N LEU A 376 -24.78 -15.76 3.63
CA LEU A 376 -24.67 -16.74 2.55
C LEU A 376 -25.21 -16.22 1.20
N GLU A 377 -25.97 -15.14 1.18
CA GLU A 377 -26.57 -14.54 -0.03
C GLU A 377 -25.52 -13.79 -0.87
N VAL A 378 -24.54 -14.44 -1.50
CA VAL A 378 -23.40 -13.71 -2.10
C VAL A 378 -23.81 -12.76 -3.25
N SER A 379 -24.81 -13.09 -4.06
CA SER A 379 -25.22 -12.29 -5.23
C SER A 379 -26.19 -11.12 -4.93
N GLY A 380 -26.67 -10.97 -3.69
CA GLY A 380 -27.65 -9.95 -3.29
C GLY A 380 -27.10 -8.53 -3.18
N VAL A 381 -27.96 -7.52 -3.41
CA VAL A 381 -27.57 -6.09 -3.56
C VAL A 381 -27.66 -5.25 -2.25
N ASP A 382 -28.35 -5.71 -1.21
CA ASP A 382 -28.35 -5.06 0.13
C ASP A 382 -28.49 -6.12 1.22
N ARG A 383 -27.40 -6.35 1.97
CA ARG A 383 -27.30 -7.45 2.93
C ARG A 383 -26.79 -6.94 4.26
N LYS A 384 -27.63 -7.07 5.29
CA LYS A 384 -27.33 -6.62 6.65
C LYS A 384 -27.76 -7.68 7.66
N THR A 385 -26.93 -7.96 8.65
CA THR A 385 -27.36 -8.73 9.83
C THR A 385 -28.18 -7.83 10.75
N MET A 386 -29.32 -8.29 11.24
CA MET A 386 -30.21 -7.45 12.07
C MET A 386 -29.56 -7.09 13.42
N ALA A 387 -29.32 -5.79 13.66
CA ALA A 387 -28.95 -5.25 14.97
C ALA A 387 -29.39 -3.78 15.09
N ARG A 388 -29.90 -3.38 16.26
CA ARG A 388 -30.61 -2.10 16.49
C ARG A 388 -29.80 -0.82 16.20
N TYR A 389 -28.46 -0.87 16.22
CA TYR A 389 -27.63 0.35 16.09
C TYR A 389 -26.30 0.24 15.31
N ASN A 390 -25.92 -0.93 14.74
CA ASN A 390 -24.70 -1.09 13.90
C ASN A 390 -24.69 -2.47 13.23
N ALA A 391 -25.34 -2.64 12.07
CA ALA A 391 -25.39 -3.90 11.35
C ALA A 391 -24.06 -4.21 10.62
N SER A 392 -23.64 -5.48 10.55
CA SER A 392 -22.62 -5.90 9.58
C SER A 392 -23.22 -5.77 8.18
N SER A 393 -22.60 -4.99 7.31
CA SER A 393 -22.99 -4.88 5.90
C SER A 393 -22.17 -5.84 5.05
N TYR A 394 -22.77 -6.36 3.98
CA TYR A 394 -22.11 -7.22 3.00
C TYR A 394 -22.37 -6.67 1.59
N GLU A 395 -21.30 -6.56 0.80
CA GLU A 395 -21.39 -6.09 -0.58
C GLU A 395 -21.84 -7.23 -1.50
N LYS A 396 -22.50 -6.92 -2.62
CA LYS A 396 -22.69 -7.89 -3.70
C LYS A 396 -21.36 -8.54 -4.07
N ASN A 397 -21.38 -9.85 -4.29
CA ASN A 397 -20.23 -10.69 -4.61
C ASN A 397 -19.19 -10.82 -3.48
N GLN A 398 -19.46 -10.29 -2.29
CA GLN A 398 -18.62 -10.57 -1.13
C GLN A 398 -18.85 -12.00 -0.64
N PHE A 399 -17.86 -12.84 -0.88
CA PHE A 399 -17.86 -14.23 -0.48
C PHE A 399 -17.78 -14.38 1.04
N CYS A 400 -18.67 -15.22 1.58
CA CYS A 400 -18.69 -15.57 3.00
C CYS A 400 -18.76 -17.08 3.17
N GLN A 401 -18.05 -17.59 4.17
CA GLN A 401 -17.99 -19.01 4.49
C GLN A 401 -18.23 -19.25 5.97
N VAL A 402 -18.70 -20.46 6.29
CA VAL A 402 -19.02 -20.89 7.65
C VAL A 402 -18.37 -22.23 7.92
N CYS A 403 -17.57 -22.32 8.98
CA CYS A 403 -17.05 -23.58 9.51
C CYS A 403 -17.81 -23.96 10.78
N SER A 404 -18.41 -25.16 10.78
CA SER A 404 -19.21 -25.70 11.87
C SER A 404 -18.79 -27.14 12.18
N ASN A 405 -18.84 -27.54 13.45
CA ASN A 405 -18.51 -28.90 13.88
C ASN A 405 -19.73 -29.79 14.15
N PRO A 406 -20.84 -29.31 14.73
CA PRO A 406 -21.98 -30.17 15.09
C PRO A 406 -22.65 -30.84 13.88
N TYR A 407 -22.84 -32.17 13.96
CA TYR A 407 -23.62 -32.96 13.02
C TYR A 407 -24.24 -34.16 13.75
N ASP A 408 -25.24 -34.80 13.14
CA ASP A 408 -25.87 -35.98 13.74
C ASP A 408 -25.13 -37.27 13.35
N HIS A 409 -24.39 -37.85 14.31
CA HIS A 409 -23.71 -39.12 14.12
C HIS A 409 -24.67 -40.30 13.89
N GLN A 410 -25.91 -40.22 14.38
CA GLN A 410 -26.89 -41.31 14.26
C GLN A 410 -27.57 -41.30 12.89
N ALA A 411 -27.75 -40.12 12.29
CA ALA A 411 -28.26 -40.00 10.92
C ALA A 411 -27.28 -40.53 9.86
N ALA A 412 -25.98 -40.61 10.19
CA ALA A 412 -24.95 -41.11 9.28
C ALA A 412 -25.08 -42.63 9.08
N LYS A 413 -25.78 -43.04 8.02
CA LYS A 413 -25.90 -44.47 7.63
C LYS A 413 -24.54 -45.04 7.21
N PRO A 414 -24.26 -46.33 7.41
CA PRO A 414 -23.06 -46.95 6.88
C PRO A 414 -22.98 -46.91 5.35
N MET A 415 -21.77 -46.83 4.82
CA MET A 415 -21.48 -47.07 3.41
C MET A 415 -20.97 -48.50 3.25
N ASP A 416 -21.33 -49.16 2.14
CA ASP A 416 -20.68 -50.41 1.76
C ASP A 416 -19.17 -50.14 1.53
N LYS A 417 -18.31 -50.95 2.16
CA LYS A 417 -16.85 -50.82 2.09
C LYS A 417 -16.31 -51.00 0.67
N ASN A 418 -17.08 -51.61 -0.24
CA ASN A 418 -16.66 -51.87 -1.62
C ASN A 418 -17.04 -50.75 -2.60
N VAL A 419 -17.68 -49.67 -2.12
CA VAL A 419 -18.19 -48.59 -2.97
C VAL A 419 -17.43 -47.29 -2.70
N SER A 420 -17.00 -46.61 -3.76
CA SER A 420 -16.26 -45.33 -3.66
C SER A 420 -17.17 -44.10 -3.50
N SER A 421 -18.44 -44.22 -3.89
CA SER A 421 -19.48 -43.21 -3.68
C SER A 421 -20.89 -43.78 -3.82
N ASP A 422 -21.84 -43.26 -3.07
CA ASP A 422 -23.27 -43.53 -3.20
C ASP A 422 -24.11 -42.24 -3.10
N GLN A 423 -25.42 -42.39 -2.95
CA GLN A 423 -26.35 -41.29 -2.70
C GLN A 423 -27.13 -41.56 -1.42
N VAL A 424 -27.35 -40.52 -0.63
CA VAL A 424 -28.27 -40.54 0.51
C VAL A 424 -29.52 -39.74 0.19
N ASP A 425 -30.67 -40.19 0.65
CA ASP A 425 -31.90 -39.43 0.53
C ASP A 425 -31.80 -38.08 1.24
N PHE A 426 -32.53 -37.08 0.73
CA PHE A 426 -32.47 -35.72 1.25
C PHE A 426 -32.83 -35.63 2.73
N LYS A 427 -33.80 -36.42 3.21
CA LYS A 427 -34.19 -36.45 4.62
C LYS A 427 -33.02 -36.87 5.51
N THR A 428 -32.31 -37.93 5.15
CA THR A 428 -31.11 -38.37 5.87
C THR A 428 -30.03 -37.29 5.90
N PHE A 429 -29.80 -36.60 4.77
CA PHE A 429 -28.86 -35.48 4.73
C PHE A 429 -29.32 -34.28 5.57
N TYR A 430 -30.62 -33.96 5.54
CA TYR A 430 -31.22 -32.90 6.34
C TYR A 430 -31.03 -33.15 7.83
N ASP A 431 -31.38 -34.37 8.30
CA ASP A 431 -31.22 -34.79 9.68
C ASP A 431 -29.74 -34.73 10.10
N LEU A 432 -28.83 -35.12 9.20
CA LEU A 432 -27.37 -35.07 9.42
C LEU A 432 -26.85 -33.65 9.72
N VAL A 433 -27.31 -32.63 9.00
CA VAL A 433 -26.81 -31.25 9.14
C VAL A 433 -27.60 -30.41 10.14
N ARG A 434 -28.82 -30.82 10.51
CA ARG A 434 -29.71 -30.06 11.41
C ARG A 434 -29.06 -29.59 12.71
N PRO A 435 -28.18 -30.38 13.38
CA PRO A 435 -27.52 -29.95 14.62
C PRO A 435 -26.57 -28.75 14.47
N SER A 436 -26.13 -28.41 13.26
CA SER A 436 -25.29 -27.23 13.01
C SER A 436 -26.07 -25.91 13.08
N PHE A 437 -27.41 -25.94 13.08
CA PHE A 437 -28.23 -24.75 12.97
C PHE A 437 -29.05 -24.49 14.24
N HIS A 438 -29.35 -23.22 14.49
CA HIS A 438 -30.16 -22.81 15.64
C HIS A 438 -31.51 -23.55 15.67
N LYS A 439 -32.03 -23.79 16.88
CA LYS A 439 -33.30 -24.49 17.08
C LYS A 439 -34.48 -23.80 16.40
N ASP A 440 -34.42 -22.48 16.24
CA ASP A 440 -35.47 -21.66 15.60
C ASP A 440 -35.47 -21.75 14.06
N PHE A 441 -34.48 -22.42 13.45
CA PHE A 441 -34.59 -22.74 12.02
C PHE A 441 -35.73 -23.71 11.78
N ASN A 442 -36.73 -23.25 11.04
CA ASN A 442 -37.75 -24.11 10.46
C ASN A 442 -37.24 -24.70 9.12
N ASP A 443 -38.05 -25.56 8.51
CA ASP A 443 -37.70 -26.24 7.25
C ASP A 443 -37.48 -25.23 6.11
N GLU A 444 -38.31 -24.19 6.01
CA GLU A 444 -38.18 -23.16 4.97
C GLU A 444 -36.88 -22.34 5.13
N ASP A 445 -36.48 -22.04 6.36
CA ASP A 445 -35.23 -21.35 6.66
C ASP A 445 -34.02 -22.17 6.23
N LEU A 446 -34.04 -23.48 6.44
CA LEU A 446 -32.98 -24.38 6.01
C LEU A 446 -32.96 -24.54 4.49
N ILE A 447 -34.11 -24.68 3.83
CA ILE A 447 -34.18 -24.67 2.37
C ILE A 447 -33.65 -23.33 1.80
N ALA A 448 -33.93 -22.22 2.47
CA ALA A 448 -33.38 -20.91 2.12
C ALA A 448 -31.85 -20.86 2.27
N VAL A 449 -31.27 -21.49 3.29
CA VAL A 449 -29.81 -21.65 3.43
C VAL A 449 -29.25 -22.53 2.32
N PHE A 450 -29.92 -23.65 2.04
CA PHE A 450 -29.55 -24.63 1.02
C PHE A 450 -29.58 -24.05 -0.40
N LYS A 451 -30.46 -23.09 -0.67
CA LYS A 451 -30.50 -22.33 -1.92
C LYS A 451 -29.25 -21.44 -2.10
N ARG A 452 -28.72 -20.90 -1.00
CA ARG A 452 -27.67 -19.87 -0.97
C ARG A 452 -26.27 -20.42 -0.77
N SER A 453 -26.14 -21.71 -0.52
CA SER A 453 -24.85 -22.27 -0.14
C SER A 453 -24.61 -23.68 -0.64
N ALA A 454 -23.36 -23.93 -1.01
CA ALA A 454 -22.85 -25.28 -1.10
C ALA A 454 -22.59 -25.79 0.32
N ILE A 455 -23.00 -27.03 0.60
CA ILE A 455 -22.81 -27.64 1.92
C ILE A 455 -21.93 -28.87 1.76
N VAL A 456 -20.82 -28.87 2.49
CA VAL A 456 -19.89 -29.99 2.55
C VAL A 456 -19.87 -30.53 3.98
N VAL A 457 -20.12 -31.83 4.14
CA VAL A 457 -20.19 -32.49 5.45
C VAL A 457 -19.13 -33.58 5.53
N PHE A 458 -18.27 -33.49 6.55
CA PHE A 458 -17.23 -34.46 6.84
C PHE A 458 -17.63 -35.31 8.05
N THR A 459 -17.96 -36.58 7.83
CA THR A 459 -18.42 -37.49 8.89
C THR A 459 -17.45 -38.64 9.10
N ASP A 460 -17.72 -39.50 10.09
CA ASP A 460 -17.03 -40.79 10.23
C ASP A 460 -17.29 -41.72 9.02
N MET A 461 -18.44 -41.58 8.36
CA MET A 461 -18.90 -42.51 7.31
C MET A 461 -18.52 -42.07 5.89
N GLY A 462 -18.16 -40.81 5.70
CA GLY A 462 -17.81 -40.27 4.39
C GLY A 462 -17.96 -38.75 4.28
N ILE A 463 -17.79 -38.27 3.04
CA ILE A 463 -17.83 -36.86 2.66
C ILE A 463 -19.06 -36.62 1.81
N TYR A 464 -19.90 -35.67 2.22
CA TYR A 464 -21.13 -35.31 1.50
C TYR A 464 -20.93 -33.97 0.84
N VAL A 465 -21.32 -33.85 -0.43
CA VAL A 465 -21.23 -32.59 -1.17
C VAL A 465 -22.58 -32.29 -1.78
N ARG A 466 -23.18 -31.19 -1.33
CA ARG A 466 -24.45 -30.69 -1.82
C ARG A 466 -24.25 -29.34 -2.50
N PRO A 467 -24.54 -29.21 -3.81
CA PRO A 467 -24.51 -27.90 -4.48
C PRO A 467 -25.66 -27.00 -3.98
N PRO A 468 -25.57 -25.68 -4.18
CA PRO A 468 -26.67 -24.78 -3.89
C PRO A 468 -27.93 -25.14 -4.68
N GLY A 469 -29.10 -24.98 -4.06
CA GLY A 469 -30.38 -25.20 -4.71
C GLY A 469 -31.53 -25.44 -3.74
N THR A 470 -32.76 -25.40 -4.24
CA THR A 470 -33.99 -25.70 -3.46
C THR A 470 -34.44 -27.15 -3.59
N GLN A 471 -33.86 -27.90 -4.52
CA GLN A 471 -34.25 -29.27 -4.80
C GLN A 471 -33.90 -30.18 -3.62
N GLN A 472 -34.83 -31.08 -3.30
CA GLN A 472 -34.69 -32.12 -2.28
C GLN A 472 -34.24 -33.44 -2.91
N THR A 473 -33.26 -33.36 -3.82
CA THR A 473 -32.70 -34.52 -4.50
C THR A 473 -31.73 -35.29 -3.59
N PRO A 474 -31.50 -36.58 -3.85
CA PRO A 474 -30.49 -37.35 -3.16
C PRO A 474 -29.12 -36.68 -3.23
N VAL A 475 -28.40 -36.67 -2.11
CA VAL A 475 -27.09 -36.01 -1.98
C VAL A 475 -25.99 -37.04 -2.18
N LYS A 476 -25.00 -36.68 -3.00
CA LYS A 476 -23.85 -37.53 -3.27
C LYS A 476 -22.95 -37.62 -2.05
N ARG A 477 -22.56 -38.85 -1.70
CA ARG A 477 -21.63 -39.16 -0.63
C ARG A 477 -20.44 -39.95 -1.17
N HIS A 478 -19.24 -39.56 -0.76
CA HIS A 478 -17.99 -40.18 -1.12
C HIS A 478 -17.39 -40.92 0.08
N ALA A 479 -16.85 -42.12 -0.18
CA ALA A 479 -16.01 -42.80 0.81
C ALA A 479 -14.76 -41.96 1.08
N TRP A 480 -14.19 -42.11 2.28
CA TRP A 480 -12.87 -41.55 2.56
C TRP A 480 -11.82 -42.20 1.65
N PRO A 481 -11.07 -41.42 0.85
CA PRO A 481 -10.13 -41.97 -0.13
C PRO A 481 -8.83 -42.48 0.50
N SER A 482 -8.55 -42.11 1.75
CA SER A 482 -7.37 -42.51 2.51
C SER A 482 -7.68 -42.55 4.00
N ASP A 483 -6.89 -43.32 4.75
CA ASP A 483 -6.92 -43.32 6.22
C ASP A 483 -6.45 -41.98 6.80
N ASP A 484 -5.62 -41.25 6.05
CA ASP A 484 -5.31 -39.85 6.33
C ASP A 484 -6.48 -38.97 5.89
N LEU A 485 -7.29 -38.56 6.87
CA LEU A 485 -8.49 -37.74 6.65
C LEU A 485 -8.18 -36.25 6.44
N GLY A 486 -6.92 -35.84 6.49
CA GLY A 486 -6.50 -34.44 6.39
C GLY A 486 -6.46 -33.94 4.94
N MET A 487 -7.26 -32.90 4.63
CA MET A 487 -7.28 -32.27 3.31
C MET A 487 -5.97 -31.56 2.95
N VAL A 488 -5.24 -31.02 3.94
CA VAL A 488 -3.94 -30.37 3.72
C VAL A 488 -2.91 -31.44 3.38
N SER A 489 -2.25 -31.26 2.23
CA SER A 489 -1.26 -32.20 1.72
C SER A 489 -0.12 -32.40 2.73
N PRO A 490 0.40 -33.63 2.89
CA PRO A 490 1.57 -33.88 3.73
C PRO A 490 2.75 -32.96 3.43
N CYS A 491 2.96 -32.54 2.18
CA CYS A 491 4.04 -31.62 1.81
C CYS A 491 3.85 -30.19 2.37
N ALA A 492 2.60 -29.78 2.60
CA ALA A 492 2.25 -28.45 3.07
C ALA A 492 2.07 -28.36 4.60
N ARG A 493 1.88 -29.50 5.29
CA ARG A 493 1.70 -29.54 6.75
C ARG A 493 2.85 -28.87 7.51
N PRO A 494 4.14 -29.07 7.19
CA PRO A 494 5.23 -28.39 7.87
C PRO A 494 5.16 -26.86 7.75
N ILE A 495 4.79 -26.35 6.56
CA ILE A 495 4.61 -24.92 6.32
C ILE A 495 3.44 -24.38 7.16
N PHE A 496 2.32 -25.09 7.15
CA PHE A 496 1.14 -24.69 7.93
C PHE A 496 1.41 -24.73 9.45
N ASP A 497 2.15 -25.73 9.93
CA ASP A 497 2.55 -25.83 11.32
C ASP A 497 3.54 -24.73 11.73
N ALA A 498 4.48 -24.36 10.86
CA ALA A 498 5.37 -23.22 11.08
C ALA A 498 4.57 -21.90 11.16
N TYR A 499 3.59 -21.71 10.29
CA TYR A 499 2.69 -20.55 10.32
C TYR A 499 1.90 -20.46 11.63
N LYS A 500 1.23 -21.55 12.04
CA LYS A 500 0.47 -21.59 13.30
C LYS A 500 1.33 -21.29 14.53
N LYS A 501 2.61 -21.69 14.50
CA LYS A 501 3.58 -21.44 15.58
C LYS A 501 4.18 -20.03 15.55
N GLY A 502 3.88 -19.21 14.53
CA GLY A 502 4.49 -17.89 14.33
C GLY A 502 5.95 -17.94 13.88
N ASN A 503 6.41 -19.09 13.39
CA ASN A 503 7.80 -19.33 12.98
C ASN A 503 8.02 -19.13 11.48
N LEU A 504 6.97 -18.81 10.72
CA LEU A 504 7.07 -18.58 9.29
C LEU A 504 7.45 -17.12 9.03
N SER A 505 8.73 -16.84 8.78
CA SER A 505 9.24 -15.49 8.56
C SER A 505 8.93 -14.94 7.16
N LYS A 506 8.67 -15.80 6.17
CA LYS A 506 8.37 -15.45 4.77
C LYS A 506 7.44 -16.50 4.15
N LEU A 507 6.65 -16.09 3.16
CA LEU A 507 5.84 -17.01 2.36
C LEU A 507 6.72 -18.02 1.60
N PRO A 508 6.20 -19.22 1.27
CA PRO A 508 6.93 -20.20 0.47
C PRO A 508 7.44 -19.64 -0.86
N PRO A 509 8.62 -20.06 -1.37
CA PRO A 509 9.22 -19.50 -2.59
C PRO A 509 8.30 -19.55 -3.82
N ASN A 510 7.54 -20.63 -3.99
CA ASN A 510 6.63 -20.84 -5.12
C ASN A 510 5.21 -20.32 -4.85
N HIS A 511 4.99 -19.57 -3.76
CA HIS A 511 3.65 -19.17 -3.35
C HIS A 511 2.91 -18.34 -4.42
N SER A 512 3.58 -17.38 -5.08
CA SER A 512 2.96 -16.58 -6.14
C SER A 512 2.54 -17.42 -7.35
N VAL A 513 3.42 -18.34 -7.79
CA VAL A 513 3.15 -19.26 -8.91
C VAL A 513 2.00 -20.20 -8.57
N ASN A 514 1.97 -20.77 -7.36
CA ASN A 514 0.91 -21.65 -6.91
C ASN A 514 -0.43 -20.91 -6.70
N LEU A 515 -0.37 -19.64 -6.28
CA LEU A 515 -1.56 -18.78 -6.20
C LEU A 515 -2.11 -18.49 -7.59
N GLN A 516 -1.24 -18.23 -8.58
CA GLN A 516 -1.66 -18.06 -9.97
C GLN A 516 -2.30 -19.35 -10.53
N TRP A 517 -1.72 -20.53 -10.25
CA TRP A 517 -2.36 -21.80 -10.60
C TRP A 517 -3.75 -21.95 -9.95
N SER A 518 -3.89 -21.53 -8.69
CA SER A 518 -5.17 -21.56 -7.97
C SER A 518 -6.22 -20.63 -8.59
N LEU A 519 -5.78 -19.47 -9.08
CA LEU A 519 -6.63 -18.52 -9.82
C LEU A 519 -7.06 -19.09 -11.18
N ASN A 520 -6.14 -19.73 -11.91
CA ASN A 520 -6.46 -20.38 -13.18
C ASN A 520 -7.47 -21.52 -12.98
N LEU A 521 -7.33 -22.30 -11.90
CA LEU A 521 -8.31 -23.34 -11.55
C LEU A 521 -9.69 -22.74 -11.22
N LEU A 522 -9.73 -21.64 -10.47
CA LEU A 522 -10.99 -20.94 -10.19
C LEU A 522 -11.62 -20.42 -11.48
N GLN A 523 -10.85 -19.76 -12.33
CA GLN A 523 -11.33 -19.22 -13.61
C GLN A 523 -11.90 -20.33 -14.51
N ALA A 524 -11.16 -21.41 -14.71
CA ALA A 524 -11.62 -22.57 -15.47
C ALA A 524 -12.92 -23.16 -14.91
N ALA A 525 -13.07 -23.22 -13.57
CA ALA A 525 -14.31 -23.69 -12.95
C ALA A 525 -15.50 -22.73 -13.16
N LEU A 526 -15.26 -21.41 -13.18
CA LEU A 526 -16.28 -20.40 -13.45
C LEU A 526 -16.70 -20.40 -14.93
N ASP A 527 -15.76 -20.65 -15.83
CA ASP A 527 -16.00 -20.74 -17.27
C ASP A 527 -16.62 -22.08 -17.70
N GLY A 528 -16.77 -23.02 -16.76
CA GLY A 528 -17.30 -24.36 -17.03
C GLY A 528 -16.32 -25.24 -17.83
N GLU A 529 -15.04 -24.90 -17.85
CA GLU A 529 -14.01 -25.65 -18.54
C GLU A 529 -13.72 -27.00 -17.87
N ALA A 530 -13.45 -28.01 -18.70
CA ALA A 530 -13.06 -29.32 -18.21
C ALA A 530 -11.59 -29.30 -17.76
N VAL A 531 -11.37 -29.33 -16.43
CA VAL A 531 -10.02 -29.41 -15.85
C VAL A 531 -9.62 -30.86 -15.60
N GLY A 532 -8.37 -31.19 -15.94
CA GLY A 532 -7.78 -32.51 -15.68
C GLY A 532 -7.77 -32.87 -14.19
N ARG A 533 -7.90 -34.17 -13.86
CA ARG A 533 -7.91 -34.62 -12.47
C ARG A 533 -6.54 -34.50 -11.82
N CYS A 534 -6.51 -34.14 -10.55
CA CYS A 534 -5.33 -34.27 -9.71
C CYS A 534 -5.14 -35.74 -9.30
N TYR A 535 -3.90 -36.22 -9.16
CA TYR A 535 -3.66 -37.60 -8.72
C TYR A 535 -2.33 -37.73 -7.96
N THR A 536 -2.19 -38.80 -7.19
CA THR A 536 -0.98 -39.13 -6.42
C THR A 536 -0.29 -40.32 -7.05
N VAL A 537 1.02 -40.20 -7.31
CA VAL A 537 1.90 -41.27 -7.77
C VAL A 537 2.88 -41.61 -6.65
N MET A 538 2.89 -42.87 -6.23
CA MET A 538 3.90 -43.39 -5.31
C MET A 538 4.93 -44.18 -6.10
N GLN A 539 6.19 -43.77 -6.03
CA GLN A 539 7.30 -44.43 -6.72
C GLN A 539 8.52 -44.54 -5.81
N LYS A 540 9.53 -45.29 -6.24
CA LYS A 540 10.86 -45.26 -5.62
C LYS A 540 11.78 -44.43 -6.50
N ASP A 541 12.61 -43.57 -5.90
CA ASP A 541 13.66 -42.88 -6.64
C ASP A 541 14.83 -43.83 -6.99
N PHE A 542 15.84 -43.31 -7.70
CA PHE A 542 17.06 -44.06 -8.03
C PHE A 542 17.84 -44.53 -6.80
N SER A 543 17.61 -43.95 -5.62
CA SER A 543 18.20 -44.36 -4.35
C SER A 543 17.36 -45.40 -3.58
N GLY A 544 16.21 -45.81 -4.14
CA GLY A 544 15.28 -46.76 -3.53
C GLY A 544 14.34 -46.14 -2.49
N LYS A 545 14.43 -44.83 -2.24
CA LYS A 545 13.58 -44.11 -1.27
C LYS A 545 12.19 -43.91 -1.83
N LYS A 546 11.17 -44.01 -0.98
CA LYS A 546 9.79 -43.73 -1.38
C LYS A 546 9.63 -42.25 -1.69
N VAL A 547 9.06 -41.97 -2.86
CA VAL A 547 8.71 -40.64 -3.33
C VAL A 547 7.22 -40.61 -3.60
N VAL A 548 6.56 -39.61 -3.05
CA VAL A 548 5.18 -39.29 -3.36
C VAL A 548 5.19 -38.05 -4.23
N ARG A 549 4.64 -38.18 -5.44
CA ARG A 549 4.40 -37.08 -6.37
C ARG A 549 2.90 -36.82 -6.42
N GLU A 550 2.47 -35.62 -6.06
CA GLU A 550 1.09 -35.22 -6.25
C GLU A 550 1.00 -34.35 -7.52
N CYS A 551 0.47 -34.92 -8.59
CA CYS A 551 0.35 -34.26 -9.88
C CYS A 551 -0.87 -33.35 -9.91
N ARG A 552 -0.71 -32.17 -10.51
CA ARG A 552 -1.79 -31.22 -10.82
C ARG A 552 -1.88 -31.08 -12.35
N PRO A 553 -3.08 -30.80 -12.92
CA PRO A 553 -3.16 -30.43 -14.33
C PRO A 553 -2.35 -29.15 -14.58
N GLU A 554 -1.71 -29.09 -15.74
CA GLU A 554 -1.09 -27.86 -16.22
C GLU A 554 -2.19 -26.85 -16.59
N LEU A 555 -2.14 -25.67 -15.98
CA LEU A 555 -3.14 -24.61 -16.20
C LEU A 555 -2.42 -23.33 -16.61
N ALA A 556 -2.67 -22.86 -17.84
CA ALA A 556 -1.98 -21.73 -18.46
C ALA A 556 -0.44 -21.83 -18.35
N ASN A 557 0.11 -22.99 -18.73
CA ASN A 557 1.54 -23.31 -18.69
C ASN A 557 2.18 -23.33 -17.29
N ILE A 558 1.37 -23.53 -16.24
CA ILE A 558 1.86 -23.69 -14.87
C ILE A 558 1.69 -25.15 -14.43
N ASP A 559 2.81 -25.84 -14.24
CA ASP A 559 2.85 -27.14 -13.55
C ASP A 559 2.97 -26.93 -12.04
N ALA A 560 1.92 -27.31 -11.32
CA ALA A 560 1.84 -27.22 -9.86
C ALA A 560 2.08 -28.58 -9.16
N THR A 561 2.78 -29.51 -9.82
CA THR A 561 3.12 -30.81 -9.25
C THR A 561 4.04 -30.67 -8.03
N THR A 562 3.68 -31.33 -6.92
CA THR A 562 4.49 -31.37 -5.70
C THR A 562 5.14 -32.73 -5.53
N VAL A 563 6.35 -32.77 -4.94
CA VAL A 563 7.11 -33.99 -4.69
C VAL A 563 7.60 -33.98 -3.25
N PHE A 564 7.40 -35.07 -2.52
CA PHE A 564 7.92 -35.23 -1.16
C PHE A 564 8.35 -36.67 -0.85
N TYR A 565 9.17 -36.81 0.19
CA TYR A 565 9.74 -38.08 0.64
C TYR A 565 9.16 -38.42 2.02
N PRO A 566 8.20 -39.35 2.12
CA PRO A 566 7.54 -39.69 3.39
C PRO A 566 8.52 -40.12 4.47
N ASP A 567 9.54 -40.90 4.08
CA ASP A 567 10.53 -41.47 4.99
C ASP A 567 11.42 -40.39 5.63
N LEU A 568 11.60 -39.23 4.97
CA LEU A 568 12.35 -38.09 5.51
C LEU A 568 11.49 -37.15 6.35
N CYS A 569 10.16 -37.28 6.28
CA CYS A 569 9.23 -36.47 7.08
C CYS A 569 8.99 -37.05 8.48
N GLN A 570 9.40 -38.31 8.75
CA GLN A 570 9.22 -38.96 10.06
C GLN A 570 10.30 -38.59 11.10
N ASP A 571 11.40 -37.94 10.70
CA ASP A 571 12.48 -37.51 11.60
C ASP A 571 12.22 -36.15 12.28
N ALA A 572 11.02 -35.57 12.13
CA ALA A 572 10.59 -34.49 13.02
C ALA A 572 10.44 -35.08 14.43
N PRO A 573 11.15 -34.55 15.46
CA PRO A 573 11.18 -35.18 16.77
C PRO A 573 9.76 -35.36 17.28
N ALA A 574 9.42 -36.62 17.59
CA ALA A 574 8.20 -36.98 18.31
C ALA A 574 7.99 -35.97 19.43
N SER A 575 6.79 -35.37 19.45
CA SER A 575 6.38 -34.36 20.43
C SER A 575 6.96 -34.69 21.81
N LEU A 576 7.95 -33.90 22.26
CA LEU A 576 8.44 -34.00 23.63
C LEU A 576 7.22 -33.90 24.55
N PRO A 577 7.09 -34.78 25.56
CA PRO A 577 5.95 -34.75 26.47
C PRO A 577 5.81 -33.34 27.02
N ALA A 578 4.61 -32.78 26.91
CA ALA A 578 4.32 -31.40 27.28
C ALA A 578 4.94 -31.10 28.64
N LYS A 579 6.02 -30.31 28.64
CA LYS A 579 6.54 -29.72 29.88
C LYS A 579 5.40 -28.87 30.39
N ARG A 580 4.77 -29.31 31.49
CA ARG A 580 3.79 -28.53 32.25
C ARG A 580 4.37 -27.13 32.43
N LEU A 581 3.84 -26.16 31.69
CA LEU A 581 4.13 -24.77 31.93
C LEU A 581 3.68 -24.49 33.36
N LYS A 582 4.60 -23.97 34.19
CA LYS A 582 4.27 -23.51 35.54
C LYS A 582 3.23 -22.40 35.39
N SER A 583 2.11 -22.59 36.10
CA SER A 583 1.06 -21.58 36.29
C SER A 583 1.70 -20.24 36.66
N VAL A 584 1.52 -19.24 35.80
CA VAL A 584 1.78 -17.85 36.16
C VAL A 584 0.61 -17.43 37.03
N ARG A 585 0.87 -17.30 38.34
CA ARG A 585 -0.07 -16.68 39.28
C ARG A 585 -0.32 -15.24 38.84
N SER A 586 -1.58 -14.85 38.88
CA SER A 586 -2.02 -13.47 38.86
C SER A 586 -1.35 -12.69 40.00
N SER A 587 -0.73 -11.57 39.69
CA SER A 587 -0.38 -10.55 40.68
C SER A 587 -0.83 -9.20 40.16
N ASN A 588 -2.01 -8.81 40.61
CA ASN A 588 -2.30 -7.41 40.92
C ASN A 588 -1.33 -6.94 42.02
N ALA A 589 -1.04 -5.63 41.98
CA ALA A 589 -0.18 -4.86 42.87
C ALA A 589 1.32 -4.86 42.50
N LEU A 590 1.79 -3.72 41.98
CA LEU A 590 2.58 -2.77 42.77
C LEU A 590 2.85 -1.50 41.96
N LEU A 591 2.12 -0.44 42.31
CA LEU A 591 2.63 0.93 42.31
C LEU A 591 3.61 1.03 43.48
N THR A 592 4.84 1.46 43.23
CA THR A 592 5.59 2.46 44.02
C THR A 592 6.95 2.72 43.38
N ASN A 593 7.31 4.00 43.32
CA ASN A 593 8.61 4.56 42.94
C ASN A 593 9.77 3.91 43.70
N GLU A 594 10.95 3.83 43.07
CA GLU A 594 12.12 4.64 43.45
C GLU A 594 13.29 4.45 42.46
N THR A 595 14.07 5.53 42.38
CA THR A 595 15.25 5.82 41.58
C THR A 595 16.52 5.09 42.05
N SER A 596 17.41 4.67 41.12
CA SER A 596 18.86 4.89 41.23
C SER A 596 19.66 4.42 39.99
N HIS A 597 20.49 5.34 39.53
CA HIS A 597 21.76 5.32 38.79
C HIS A 597 22.48 4.03 38.33
N ASP A 598 23.10 4.20 37.14
CA ASP A 598 24.39 3.72 36.60
C ASP A 598 24.55 2.19 36.42
N GLU A 599 25.10 1.65 35.32
CA GLU A 599 26.39 1.96 34.72
C GLU A 599 26.54 1.27 33.34
N HIS A 600 27.54 1.71 32.58
CA HIS A 600 27.93 1.31 31.22
C HIS A 600 28.22 -0.18 31.01
N HIS A 601 27.95 -0.68 29.79
CA HIS A 601 28.94 -1.45 29.04
C HIS A 601 28.69 -1.40 27.52
N HIS A 602 29.68 -0.86 26.81
CA HIS A 602 29.89 -1.00 25.37
C HIS A 602 30.24 -2.46 25.05
N ASP A 603 29.71 -2.98 23.94
CA ASP A 603 30.50 -3.83 23.06
C ASP A 603 30.02 -3.69 21.61
N GLU A 604 30.94 -3.22 20.78
CA GLU A 604 30.85 -3.22 19.32
C GLU A 604 31.19 -4.63 18.81
N ASP A 605 30.45 -5.15 17.84
CA ASP A 605 31.01 -6.21 17.00
C ASP A 605 30.55 -6.14 15.54
N LYS A 606 31.53 -6.34 14.66
CA LYS A 606 31.56 -5.99 13.23
C LYS A 606 30.76 -6.95 12.33
N PRO A 607 30.31 -6.50 11.14
CA PRO A 607 29.60 -7.34 10.19
C PRO A 607 30.57 -8.25 9.40
N LYS A 608 30.31 -9.56 9.41
CA LYS A 608 30.94 -10.53 8.49
C LYS A 608 30.27 -10.48 7.12
N GLN A 609 30.98 -9.97 6.12
CA GLN A 609 30.67 -10.17 4.70
C GLN A 609 30.96 -11.63 4.32
N VAL A 610 30.01 -12.29 3.66
CA VAL A 610 30.22 -13.57 2.98
C VAL A 610 29.97 -13.35 1.50
N PHE A 611 31.05 -13.51 0.71
CA PHE A 611 31.02 -13.62 -0.74
C PHE A 611 30.47 -15.00 -1.14
N ILE A 612 29.53 -15.05 -2.07
CA ILE A 612 29.18 -16.28 -2.79
C ILE A 612 29.55 -16.06 -4.27
N SER A 613 30.56 -16.81 -4.71
CA SER A 613 30.97 -16.92 -6.10
C SER A 613 30.00 -17.82 -6.86
N VAL A 614 29.49 -17.30 -7.99
CA VAL A 614 28.72 -18.06 -8.99
C VAL A 614 29.71 -18.92 -9.79
N ALA A 615 29.46 -20.23 -9.83
CA ALA A 615 30.12 -21.14 -10.77
C ALA A 615 29.04 -21.69 -11.71
N PHE A 616 29.14 -21.28 -12.98
CA PHE A 616 28.48 -21.93 -14.10
C PHE A 616 29.24 -23.22 -14.43
N SER A 617 28.51 -24.31 -14.66
CA SER A 617 29.04 -25.45 -15.42
C SER A 617 27.96 -25.98 -16.35
N GLU A 618 28.23 -25.80 -17.63
CA GLU A 618 27.55 -26.34 -18.80
C GLU A 618 27.58 -27.87 -18.80
N ILE A 619 26.50 -28.51 -19.26
CA ILE A 619 26.54 -29.87 -19.82
C ILE A 619 25.65 -29.89 -21.06
N GLU A 620 26.28 -30.12 -22.21
CA GLU A 620 25.68 -30.31 -23.53
C GLU A 620 25.34 -31.80 -23.79
N GLY A 621 24.10 -32.05 -24.26
CA GLY A 621 23.67 -33.07 -25.25
C GLY A 621 23.71 -34.57 -24.92
N PRO A 622 23.24 -35.45 -25.82
CA PRO A 622 22.02 -35.40 -26.67
C PRO A 622 21.19 -36.70 -26.52
N ILE A 623 19.89 -36.72 -26.85
CA ILE A 623 19.17 -37.86 -27.49
C ILE A 623 17.79 -37.35 -27.89
N ALA A 624 17.67 -37.05 -29.17
CA ALA A 624 16.42 -36.97 -29.91
C ALA A 624 16.57 -37.96 -31.07
N LYS A 625 15.81 -39.07 -31.02
CA LYS A 625 15.26 -39.84 -32.15
C LYS A 625 14.78 -41.21 -31.67
N ASP A 626 13.69 -41.65 -32.31
CA ASP A 626 12.99 -42.93 -32.20
C ASP A 626 12.01 -42.96 -30.99
N ILE A 627 10.69 -43.00 -31.16
CA ILE A 627 9.92 -43.88 -32.03
C ILE A 627 8.54 -43.24 -32.30
N CYS A 628 8.34 -42.87 -33.57
CA CYS A 628 7.02 -42.86 -34.19
C CYS A 628 6.64 -44.31 -34.54
N ASN A 629 5.34 -44.60 -34.53
CA ASN A 629 4.63 -45.79 -35.06
C ASN A 629 4.09 -46.76 -34.02
N PHE A 630 2.85 -46.53 -33.56
CA PHE A 630 1.88 -47.62 -33.49
C PHE A 630 0.44 -47.11 -33.60
N CYS A 631 -0.27 -47.62 -34.62
CA CYS A 631 -1.72 -47.70 -34.83
C CYS A 631 -2.52 -46.45 -35.28
N ARG A 632 -2.54 -46.27 -36.60
CA ARG A 632 -3.78 -45.98 -37.37
C ARG A 632 -4.48 -47.31 -37.74
N SER A 633 -5.80 -47.36 -37.56
CA SER A 633 -6.79 -48.13 -38.36
C SER A 633 -8.20 -47.72 -37.89
N ALA A 634 -8.80 -46.67 -38.48
CA ALA A 634 -9.82 -46.67 -39.57
C ALA A 634 -11.28 -46.89 -39.06
N PRO A 635 -12.37 -46.49 -39.77
CA PRO A 635 -12.56 -45.47 -40.82
C PRO A 635 -13.79 -44.53 -40.62
N GLY A 636 -13.75 -43.35 -41.28
CA GLY A 636 -14.81 -42.75 -42.11
C GLY A 636 -16.23 -42.44 -41.57
N SER A 637 -16.55 -41.14 -41.50
CA SER A 637 -17.75 -40.58 -42.16
C SER A 637 -17.58 -39.07 -42.39
N GLU A 638 -17.38 -38.68 -43.65
CA GLU A 638 -17.55 -37.29 -44.12
C GLU A 638 -19.05 -36.94 -44.16
N MET A 639 -19.42 -35.77 -43.64
CA MET A 639 -20.58 -35.01 -44.10
C MET A 639 -20.30 -33.50 -43.94
N ASP A 640 -20.17 -32.86 -45.10
CA ASP A 640 -20.40 -31.47 -45.49
C ASP A 640 -20.27 -30.33 -44.45
N ILE A 641 -19.20 -29.55 -44.65
CA ILE A 641 -19.04 -28.18 -44.17
C ILE A 641 -19.44 -27.24 -45.31
N ALA A 642 -20.47 -26.43 -45.12
CA ALA A 642 -20.55 -25.09 -45.74
C ALA A 642 -21.59 -24.22 -45.02
N SER A 643 -21.13 -23.38 -44.10
CA SER A 643 -21.75 -22.09 -43.77
C SER A 643 -20.62 -21.19 -43.24
N PRO A 644 -20.42 -19.98 -43.79
CA PRO A 644 -19.36 -19.11 -43.33
C PRO A 644 -19.70 -18.61 -41.93
N ILE A 645 -18.76 -18.78 -41.01
CA ILE A 645 -18.77 -18.14 -39.69
C ILE A 645 -18.69 -16.64 -39.95
N ARG A 646 -19.77 -15.91 -39.60
CA ARG A 646 -19.75 -14.45 -39.55
C ARG A 646 -18.83 -14.02 -38.41
N ASP A 647 -17.94 -13.08 -38.71
CA ASP A 647 -17.04 -12.49 -37.74
C ASP A 647 -17.84 -11.56 -36.83
N PRO A 648 -17.86 -11.76 -35.49
CA PRO A 648 -18.64 -10.94 -34.57
C PRO A 648 -18.23 -9.45 -34.54
N MET A 649 -17.15 -9.07 -35.23
CA MET A 649 -16.77 -7.67 -35.44
C MET A 649 -17.59 -6.96 -36.53
N ASP A 650 -18.18 -7.68 -37.48
CA ASP A 650 -19.02 -7.07 -38.53
C ASP A 650 -20.38 -6.60 -37.99
N ASP A 651 -20.94 -7.34 -37.02
CA ASP A 651 -22.21 -6.96 -36.37
C ASP A 651 -22.03 -5.74 -35.45
N LEU A 652 -20.87 -5.61 -34.79
CA LEU A 652 -20.53 -4.44 -33.97
C LEU A 652 -20.24 -3.18 -34.82
N SER A 653 -19.64 -3.34 -36.00
CA SER A 653 -19.43 -2.22 -36.91
C SER A 653 -20.75 -1.69 -37.46
N GLN A 654 -21.71 -2.59 -37.76
CA GLN A 654 -23.05 -2.18 -38.22
C GLN A 654 -23.89 -1.53 -37.12
N GLU A 655 -23.79 -1.99 -35.86
CA GLU A 655 -24.44 -1.32 -34.73
C GLU A 655 -23.83 0.07 -34.45
N LEU A 656 -22.52 0.22 -34.58
CA LEU A 656 -21.85 1.50 -34.38
C LEU A 656 -22.19 2.50 -35.49
N ASP A 657 -22.25 2.07 -36.75
CA ASP A 657 -22.66 2.91 -37.87
C ASP A 657 -24.14 3.31 -37.78
N ALA A 658 -25.01 2.45 -37.26
CA ALA A 658 -26.41 2.77 -37.01
C ALA A 658 -26.59 3.82 -35.89
N LEU A 659 -25.80 3.71 -34.80
CA LEU A 659 -25.81 4.69 -33.70
C LEU A 659 -25.26 6.05 -34.14
N VAL A 660 -24.20 6.07 -34.96
CA VAL A 660 -23.65 7.30 -35.52
C VAL A 660 -24.64 7.96 -36.49
N ALA A 661 -25.36 7.18 -37.30
CA ALA A 661 -26.41 7.70 -38.17
C ALA A 661 -27.61 8.28 -37.39
N GLU A 662 -27.98 7.67 -36.26
CA GLU A 662 -29.06 8.16 -35.39
C GLU A 662 -28.68 9.47 -34.69
N GLU A 663 -27.42 9.62 -34.29
CA GLU A 663 -26.91 10.84 -33.65
C GLU A 663 -26.79 11.99 -34.67
N LEU A 664 -26.34 11.71 -35.89
CA LEU A 664 -26.30 12.69 -36.98
C LEU A 664 -27.69 13.14 -37.43
N ALA A 665 -28.70 12.27 -37.34
CA ALA A 665 -30.08 12.64 -37.64
C ALA A 665 -30.74 13.53 -36.57
N LYS A 666 -30.19 13.58 -35.34
CA LYS A 666 -30.68 14.46 -34.26
C LYS A 666 -30.15 15.89 -34.38
N ASP A 667 -29.02 16.09 -35.05
CA ASP A 667 -28.43 17.43 -35.26
C ASP A 667 -29.06 18.21 -36.43
N ASP A 668 -29.78 17.56 -37.35
CA ASP A 668 -30.48 18.22 -38.47
C ASP A 668 -31.86 18.83 -38.09
N HIS A 669 -32.23 18.81 -36.80
CA HIS A 669 -33.47 19.38 -36.28
C HIS A 669 -33.30 20.41 -35.15
N GLN A 670 -32.15 21.11 -35.10
CA GLN A 670 -31.98 22.34 -34.31
C GLN A 670 -31.72 23.58 -35.16
#